data_AF-A0A8B6HNP5-F1
#
_entry.id   AF-A0A8B6HNP5-F1
#
_cell.length_a   1.000
_cell.length_b   1.000
_cell.length_c   1.000
_cell.angle_alpha   90.00
_cell.angle_beta   90.00
_cell.angle_gamma   90.00
#
_symmetry.space_group_name_H-M   'P 1'
#
loop_
_entity.id
_entity.type
_entity.pdbx_description
1 polymer ?
#
loop_
_entity_poly.entity_id
_entity_poly.type
_entity_poly.pdbx_seq_one_letter_code
_entity_poly.pdbx_strand_id
1 'polypeptide(L)'
;MVWNIVLLLYVVGTSSSLHLPYTRRQTECSDINITTSDTNQYTLLSDYDVTIDNSEDLRIEFKIKASHAIEVVLMSTNSIDDPLYKIILGGPGNTIIVMRAGKKGKVKGSYKNPLLSSTEFKTFIVTWKNSIVKVKNGNEKILIAWTDKGNPLRIVNVGIATSGITTGDWVIPCKAFHQSTCEENKLTCADGNGCYEPGWKCDGHGDCSDASDEENCVRLPLDMYPSLYHLEIQPHIYNGKYKKFNFDGFVKIEMMCRQSTNKIVLHSNELDITVKSIVIRQMGSTEELIYPTLEYNTYYQLIILTSDVQLTAGEIYTVEMSFKGKLTYDLVGPYLSSYRRQKDRTWVYQVATHFQATEARRAFPCFDEPAIKAKFRITLVRKNHMVSLSNTDVIRQEVRSDDWVADHYAVTPMMSTYLLAFVICDFEQTTDIVNGVTYRSWARKDVANHTKYALNVGVDIMNYYEDYLDVNLPLSKSDMVAVPDFGPEAMGNSGLILYKESSMLFDPEESSESDRQGVAMLVSHELAHQWFGNLVTAKWWSDVWLHEAFATYLEYTGPDHMYPDWNMMDDFVFDILHNGLKWDGMAVRRPVNKEVSFPGEIDGLFDDISYEKRFLKKYQYSTVTHDDLYNALEKQAKIDGKSKFVQNIKHIVDTWILQSNYPTVTITKEGDDLTLSQSRYIVDNENVDEDNSSPFESGDLATEIAVHVLDYLPDEDDYIPLLAAMRELDYLKDVLDRTKLSSTFSKFAKKTFSRQFRKCNNYTAESHTEKIANKNVVGMACDNGYKECIEMAKSSFTQFMESQESNPIDVNLRDTVYCTGVRHGGKKEWEFVLRKIKSSSSPPERKVLFRALSCSKDPKLLQRYMKFTINSEEIRQGEFTKALLYLSKNKVGRSLALEYLTENSDVVDRLAKDGIKPDKLFPELIETFTSDHEVEGFAKTSPVNLQSWRVKVALASARNKFTWGEQNYDVLKTWLMSKDI
;
A
#
# COMPACT_ATOMS: atom_id res chain seq x y z
N MET A 1 -20.38 5.09 -3.63
CA MET A 1 -21.50 5.93 -4.07
C MET A 1 -22.48 6.25 -2.95
N VAL A 2 -23.18 5.27 -2.36
CA VAL A 2 -24.14 5.54 -1.28
C VAL A 2 -23.50 6.22 -0.07
N TRP A 3 -22.39 5.70 0.46
CA TRP A 3 -21.63 6.35 1.54
C TRP A 3 -21.13 7.77 1.24
N ASN A 4 -20.52 8.00 0.08
CA ASN A 4 -19.98 9.31 -0.28
C ASN A 4 -21.09 10.37 -0.37
N ILE A 5 -22.31 9.94 -0.68
CA ILE A 5 -23.48 10.81 -0.75
C ILE A 5 -24.20 10.97 0.61
N VAL A 6 -24.19 9.95 1.47
CA VAL A 6 -24.64 10.08 2.87
C VAL A 6 -23.70 10.99 3.69
N LEU A 7 -22.41 11.01 3.38
CA LEU A 7 -21.41 11.90 3.99
C LEU A 7 -21.44 13.34 3.47
N LEU A 8 -21.91 13.57 2.23
CA LEU A 8 -22.26 14.90 1.72
C LEU A 8 -23.26 15.63 2.64
N LEU A 9 -24.12 14.89 3.35
CA LEU A 9 -25.03 15.46 4.36
C LEU A 9 -24.34 15.73 5.71
N TYR A 10 -23.24 15.04 6.03
CA TYR A 10 -22.51 15.18 7.29
C TYR A 10 -21.60 16.42 7.29
N VAL A 11 -21.00 16.76 6.15
CA VAL A 11 -20.19 18.00 5.97
C VAL A 11 -21.04 19.26 6.19
N VAL A 12 -22.35 19.18 5.93
CA VAL A 12 -23.30 20.29 6.10
C VAL A 12 -23.76 20.48 7.56
N GLY A 13 -23.42 19.56 8.47
CA GLY A 13 -23.88 19.65 9.86
C GLY A 13 -23.00 18.94 10.87
N THR A 14 -22.15 19.70 11.58
CA THR A 14 -22.37 20.07 13.00
C THR A 14 -21.09 20.56 13.68
N SER A 15 -21.18 21.76 14.26
CA SER A 15 -20.54 22.09 15.53
C SER A 15 -21.42 21.59 16.68
N SER A 16 -20.89 20.77 17.60
CA SER A 16 -21.13 20.77 19.06
C SER A 16 -21.13 19.38 19.70
N SER A 17 -20.39 19.31 20.80
CA SER A 17 -20.08 18.15 21.65
C SER A 17 -21.17 17.79 22.65
N LEU A 18 -21.33 16.50 22.98
CA LEU A 18 -21.96 16.07 24.24
C LEU A 18 -21.42 14.73 24.78
N HIS A 19 -21.21 14.68 26.09
CA HIS A 19 -20.69 13.58 26.91
C HIS A 19 -21.81 12.71 27.50
N LEU A 20 -21.56 11.39 27.68
CA LEU A 20 -22.13 10.58 28.76
C LEU A 20 -21.15 9.46 29.21
N PRO A 21 -21.14 9.06 30.51
CA PRO A 21 -20.23 8.04 31.05
C PRO A 21 -20.89 6.66 31.20
N TYR A 22 -20.14 5.57 31.07
CA TYR A 22 -20.60 4.24 31.52
C TYR A 22 -19.49 3.42 32.21
N THR A 23 -19.89 2.67 33.24
CA THR A 23 -19.04 1.90 34.15
C THR A 23 -18.95 0.42 33.80
N ARG A 24 -17.77 -0.14 34.10
CA ARG A 24 -17.18 -1.48 33.85
C ARG A 24 -17.92 -2.70 34.45
N ARG A 25 -17.78 -3.87 33.80
CA ARG A 25 -17.54 -5.19 34.43
C ARG A 25 -16.50 -5.98 33.64
N GLN A 26 -15.57 -6.64 34.34
CA GLN A 26 -14.61 -7.63 33.83
C GLN A 26 -15.17 -9.05 34.08
N THR A 27 -14.81 -10.03 33.24
CA THR A 27 -14.98 -11.47 33.55
C THR A 27 -13.76 -12.27 33.11
N GLU A 28 -13.26 -13.10 34.04
CA GLU A 28 -12.31 -14.22 33.85
C GLU A 28 -13.06 -15.46 33.31
N CYS A 29 -12.35 -16.39 32.65
CA CYS A 29 -12.92 -17.62 32.04
C CYS A 29 -13.44 -18.62 33.08
N SER A 30 -14.67 -19.13 32.89
CA SER A 30 -15.31 -20.15 33.73
C SER A 30 -15.69 -21.40 32.91
N ASP A 31 -15.73 -22.58 33.53
CA ASP A 31 -16.20 -23.84 32.90
C ASP A 31 -17.61 -23.69 32.30
N ILE A 32 -17.82 -24.27 31.12
CA ILE A 32 -19.10 -24.18 30.40
C ILE A 32 -19.99 -25.35 30.85
N ASN A 33 -21.17 -25.05 31.39
CA ASN A 33 -22.15 -26.04 31.81
C ASN A 33 -23.33 -26.03 30.84
N ILE A 34 -23.63 -27.18 30.22
CA ILE A 34 -24.67 -27.32 29.19
C ILE A 34 -25.63 -28.44 29.62
N THR A 35 -26.94 -28.21 29.58
CA THR A 35 -27.94 -29.27 29.79
C THR A 35 -28.68 -29.52 28.48
N THR A 36 -28.64 -30.76 28.00
CA THR A 36 -29.37 -31.17 26.78
C THR A 36 -30.58 -32.03 27.15
N SER A 37 -31.70 -31.85 26.45
CA SER A 37 -32.95 -32.62 26.60
C SER A 37 -33.38 -33.26 25.28
N ASP A 38 -34.23 -34.30 25.32
CA ASP A 38 -34.66 -35.09 24.15
C ASP A 38 -35.52 -34.28 23.16
N THR A 39 -34.80 -33.51 22.35
CA THR A 39 -35.24 -32.87 21.11
C THR A 39 -34.10 -33.13 20.15
N ASN A 40 -34.34 -33.62 18.94
CA ASN A 40 -33.31 -33.96 17.93
C ASN A 40 -32.48 -32.74 17.43
N GLN A 41 -32.15 -31.80 18.30
CA GLN A 41 -31.36 -30.59 18.13
C GLN A 41 -30.05 -30.77 18.89
N TYR A 42 -28.93 -30.55 18.22
CA TYR A 42 -27.62 -30.55 18.88
C TYR A 42 -27.32 -29.13 19.34
N THR A 43 -26.74 -29.02 20.53
CA THR A 43 -26.14 -27.79 21.01
C THR A 43 -24.76 -27.68 20.40
N LEU A 44 -24.49 -26.59 19.67
CA LEU A 44 -23.18 -26.33 19.08
C LEU A 44 -22.26 -25.71 20.13
N LEU A 45 -21.00 -26.11 20.16
CA LEU A 45 -20.05 -25.54 21.12
C LEU A 45 -19.66 -24.10 20.77
N SER A 46 -19.74 -23.73 19.49
CA SER A 46 -19.53 -22.37 19.01
C SER A 46 -20.51 -21.35 19.60
N ASP A 47 -21.70 -21.77 20.02
CA ASP A 47 -22.70 -20.91 20.69
C ASP A 47 -22.22 -20.43 22.09
N TYR A 48 -21.13 -21.00 22.61
CA TYR A 48 -20.55 -20.69 23.92
C TYR A 48 -19.12 -20.14 23.82
N ASP A 49 -18.80 -19.42 22.74
CA ASP A 49 -17.48 -18.84 22.44
C ASP A 49 -16.34 -19.87 22.38
N VAL A 50 -16.67 -21.14 22.13
CA VAL A 50 -15.66 -22.19 21.90
C VAL A 50 -15.30 -22.21 20.42
N THR A 51 -14.22 -21.52 20.08
CA THR A 51 -13.64 -21.57 18.73
C THR A 51 -12.78 -22.82 18.56
N ILE A 52 -13.13 -23.67 17.60
CA ILE A 52 -12.27 -24.77 17.17
C ILE A 52 -11.26 -24.19 16.20
N ASP A 53 -10.00 -24.09 16.64
CA ASP A 53 -8.93 -23.56 15.79
C ASP A 53 -8.74 -24.45 14.55
N ASN A 54 -8.41 -23.77 13.47
CA ASN A 54 -8.30 -24.19 12.10
C ASN A 54 -7.09 -25.15 11.87
N SER A 55 -6.89 -26.15 12.73
CA SER A 55 -5.84 -27.16 12.61
C SER A 55 -6.42 -28.53 12.22
N GLU A 56 -5.59 -29.43 11.67
CA GLU A 56 -6.02 -30.82 11.38
C GLU A 56 -6.21 -31.69 12.65
N ASP A 57 -6.01 -31.10 13.84
CA ASP A 57 -5.96 -31.77 15.13
C ASP A 57 -7.03 -31.22 16.10
N LEU A 58 -8.06 -32.02 16.38
CA LEU A 58 -9.09 -31.71 17.38
C LEU A 58 -8.92 -32.59 18.62
N ARG A 59 -9.01 -31.98 19.82
CA ARG A 59 -9.18 -32.66 21.11
C ARG A 59 -10.30 -31.98 21.89
N ILE A 60 -11.33 -32.74 22.27
CA ILE A 60 -12.43 -32.25 23.11
C ILE A 60 -12.54 -33.15 24.33
N GLU A 61 -12.47 -32.53 25.50
CA GLU A 61 -12.70 -33.18 26.79
C GLU A 61 -13.99 -32.66 27.41
N PHE A 62 -14.87 -33.57 27.83
CA PHE A 62 -16.13 -33.22 28.48
C PHE A 62 -16.47 -34.22 29.58
N LYS A 63 -17.19 -33.72 30.58
CA LYS A 63 -17.81 -34.53 31.64
C LYS A 63 -19.30 -34.59 31.39
N ILE A 64 -19.91 -35.77 31.49
CA ILE A 64 -21.34 -35.97 31.23
C ILE A 64 -21.99 -36.85 32.31
N LYS A 65 -23.19 -36.46 32.73
CA LYS A 65 -24.11 -37.26 33.57
C LYS A 65 -25.39 -37.51 32.79
N ALA A 66 -25.62 -38.75 32.36
CA ALA A 66 -26.78 -39.16 31.53
C ALA A 66 -27.10 -40.65 31.75
N SER A 67 -28.34 -41.07 31.52
CA SER A 67 -28.80 -42.43 31.89
C SER A 67 -28.92 -43.44 30.74
N HIS A 68 -28.94 -43.01 29.47
CA HIS A 68 -29.19 -43.90 28.32
C HIS A 68 -28.20 -43.74 27.17
N ALA A 69 -28.21 -42.62 26.46
CA ALA A 69 -27.30 -42.36 25.34
C ALA A 69 -27.04 -40.87 25.14
N ILE A 70 -25.83 -40.55 24.69
CA ILE A 70 -25.43 -39.22 24.23
C ILE A 70 -24.85 -39.32 22.83
N GLU A 71 -24.84 -38.20 22.13
CA GLU A 71 -24.31 -38.06 20.79
C GLU A 71 -23.33 -36.88 20.74
N VAL A 72 -22.19 -37.11 20.12
CA VAL A 72 -21.20 -36.09 19.77
C VAL A 72 -21.01 -36.15 18.25
N VAL A 73 -21.24 -35.02 17.59
CA VAL A 73 -21.08 -34.90 16.13
C VAL A 73 -19.92 -33.97 15.80
N LEU A 74 -19.03 -34.45 14.93
CA LEU A 74 -17.93 -33.68 14.37
C LEU A 74 -18.35 -33.22 12.97
N MET A 75 -18.33 -31.91 12.72
CA MET A 75 -18.94 -31.30 11.54
C MET A 75 -17.90 -30.54 10.71
N SER A 76 -17.99 -30.65 9.38
CA SER A 76 -17.13 -29.91 8.45
C SER A 76 -17.75 -28.60 7.94
N THR A 77 -18.97 -28.30 8.36
CA THR A 77 -19.68 -27.02 8.17
C THR A 77 -20.42 -26.67 9.46
N ASN A 78 -21.03 -25.49 9.54
CA ASN A 78 -21.93 -25.13 10.65
C ASN A 78 -23.34 -25.75 10.52
N SER A 79 -23.59 -26.55 9.47
CA SER A 79 -24.90 -27.18 9.25
C SER A 79 -25.01 -28.56 9.89
N ILE A 80 -25.97 -28.69 10.79
CA ILE A 80 -26.27 -29.92 11.57
C ILE A 80 -26.75 -31.09 10.71
N ASP A 81 -27.10 -30.82 9.44
CA ASP A 81 -27.60 -31.82 8.51
C ASP A 81 -26.49 -32.60 7.82
N ASP A 82 -25.25 -32.09 7.84
CA ASP A 82 -24.07 -32.72 7.25
C ASP A 82 -22.96 -33.03 8.27
N PRO A 83 -23.23 -33.80 9.36
CA PRO A 83 -22.17 -34.19 10.29
C PRO A 83 -21.20 -35.14 9.61
N LEU A 84 -19.90 -34.83 9.66
CA LEU A 84 -18.85 -35.68 9.09
C LEU A 84 -18.78 -37.02 9.85
N TYR A 85 -18.72 -36.94 11.19
CA TYR A 85 -18.69 -38.11 12.07
C TYR A 85 -19.73 -37.99 13.18
N LYS A 86 -20.46 -39.08 13.42
CA LYS A 86 -21.41 -39.20 14.53
C LYS A 86 -20.94 -40.28 15.51
N ILE A 87 -20.71 -39.88 16.75
CA ILE A 87 -20.27 -40.73 17.85
C ILE A 87 -21.44 -40.84 18.82
N ILE A 88 -21.89 -42.07 19.10
CA ILE A 88 -22.93 -42.35 20.08
C ILE A 88 -22.27 -43.07 21.25
N LEU A 89 -22.33 -42.48 22.44
CA LEU A 89 -21.88 -43.09 23.68
C LEU A 89 -23.12 -43.48 24.47
N GLY A 90 -23.26 -44.75 24.79
CA GLY A 90 -24.54 -45.31 25.26
C GLY A 90 -25.46 -45.74 24.11
N GLY A 91 -26.61 -46.28 24.46
CA GLY A 91 -27.56 -46.92 23.53
C GLY A 91 -28.47 -47.91 24.28
N PRO A 92 -29.17 -48.84 23.61
CA PRO A 92 -30.04 -49.82 24.28
C PRO A 92 -29.28 -50.55 25.41
N GLY A 93 -29.68 -50.30 26.66
CA GLY A 93 -29.03 -50.84 27.85
C GLY A 93 -27.74 -50.14 28.32
N ASN A 94 -27.43 -48.93 27.83
CA ASN A 94 -26.25 -48.12 28.21
C ASN A 94 -24.91 -48.90 28.13
N THR A 95 -24.78 -49.76 27.12
CA THR A 95 -23.65 -50.69 27.02
C THR A 95 -22.83 -50.54 25.76
N ILE A 96 -23.06 -49.53 24.91
CA ILE A 96 -22.44 -49.48 23.58
C ILE A 96 -21.79 -48.13 23.28
N ILE A 97 -20.66 -48.14 22.55
CA ILE A 97 -20.15 -46.97 21.81
C ILE A 97 -20.26 -47.31 20.33
N VAL A 98 -20.80 -46.39 19.53
CA VAL A 98 -20.98 -46.56 18.09
C VAL A 98 -20.42 -45.34 17.35
N MET A 99 -19.61 -45.57 16.31
CA MET A 99 -19.20 -44.52 15.37
C MET A 99 -19.79 -44.72 13.98
N ARG A 100 -20.21 -43.63 13.35
CA ARG A 100 -20.74 -43.59 11.97
C ARG A 100 -20.11 -42.42 11.20
N ALA A 101 -19.91 -42.61 9.90
CA ALA A 101 -19.63 -41.52 8.97
C ALA A 101 -20.96 -41.00 8.43
N GLY A 102 -21.34 -39.75 8.72
CA GLY A 102 -22.65 -39.21 8.38
C GLY A 102 -23.82 -39.65 9.27
N LYS A 103 -24.93 -38.91 9.20
CA LYS A 103 -26.17 -39.08 10.01
C LYS A 103 -26.83 -40.46 9.85
N LYS A 104 -26.80 -41.04 8.65
CA LYS A 104 -27.38 -42.36 8.29
C LYS A 104 -26.34 -43.41 7.85
N GLY A 105 -25.06 -43.18 8.12
CA GLY A 105 -23.99 -44.11 7.72
C GLY A 105 -24.05 -45.48 8.38
N LYS A 106 -23.47 -46.50 7.72
CA LYS A 106 -23.26 -47.83 8.33
C LYS A 106 -22.32 -47.68 9.54
N VAL A 107 -22.60 -48.42 10.61
CA VAL A 107 -21.74 -48.50 11.81
C VAL A 107 -20.33 -48.93 11.42
N LYS A 108 -19.33 -48.12 11.77
CA LYS A 108 -17.92 -48.33 11.42
C LYS A 108 -17.11 -48.96 12.57
N GLY A 109 -17.58 -48.83 13.80
CA GLY A 109 -17.00 -49.48 14.96
C GLY A 109 -18.00 -49.56 16.11
N SER A 110 -17.90 -50.63 16.93
CA SER A 110 -18.71 -50.79 18.15
C SER A 110 -17.89 -51.34 19.31
N TYR A 111 -18.07 -50.77 20.50
CA TYR A 111 -17.47 -51.25 21.75
C TYR A 111 -18.60 -51.55 22.77
N LYS A 112 -18.54 -52.66 23.51
CA LYS A 112 -19.60 -53.06 24.47
C LYS A 112 -19.11 -53.07 25.92
N ASN A 113 -19.57 -52.13 26.75
CA ASN A 113 -19.34 -52.05 28.20
C ASN A 113 -20.31 -51.01 28.82
N PRO A 114 -20.71 -51.09 30.11
CA PRO A 114 -21.50 -50.04 30.76
C PRO A 114 -20.72 -48.72 30.85
N LEU A 115 -21.28 -47.59 30.40
CA LEU A 115 -20.48 -46.38 30.15
C LEU A 115 -21.00 -45.11 30.85
N LEU A 116 -22.30 -44.84 30.82
CA LEU A 116 -22.86 -43.61 31.40
C LEU A 116 -23.41 -43.85 32.81
N SER A 117 -23.54 -42.78 33.60
CA SER A 117 -24.16 -42.81 34.93
C SER A 117 -25.16 -41.68 35.07
N SER A 118 -26.33 -41.98 35.64
CA SER A 118 -27.35 -40.97 35.97
C SER A 118 -27.04 -40.19 37.25
N THR A 119 -26.10 -40.68 38.08
CA THR A 119 -25.79 -40.11 39.40
C THR A 119 -24.40 -39.47 39.47
N GLU A 120 -23.49 -39.79 38.55
CA GLU A 120 -22.11 -39.31 38.55
C GLU A 120 -21.68 -38.80 37.17
N PHE A 121 -20.88 -37.74 37.14
CA PHE A 121 -20.20 -37.30 35.93
C PHE A 121 -19.13 -38.31 35.50
N LYS A 122 -19.18 -38.72 34.23
CA LYS A 122 -18.13 -39.51 33.58
C LYS A 122 -17.41 -38.65 32.55
N THR A 123 -16.09 -38.77 32.52
CA THR A 123 -15.23 -37.97 31.63
C THR A 123 -14.90 -38.76 30.38
N PHE A 124 -15.05 -38.12 29.22
CA PHE A 124 -14.68 -38.68 27.92
C PHE A 124 -13.86 -37.65 27.14
N ILE A 125 -12.98 -38.17 26.29
CA ILE A 125 -12.15 -37.37 25.40
C ILE A 125 -12.36 -37.88 23.97
N VAL A 126 -12.73 -36.97 23.07
CA VAL A 126 -12.86 -37.24 21.64
C VAL A 126 -11.72 -36.54 20.92
N THR A 127 -10.97 -37.27 20.09
CA THR A 127 -9.88 -36.71 19.28
C THR A 127 -10.06 -37.02 17.81
N TRP A 128 -9.70 -36.07 16.95
CA TRP A 128 -9.57 -36.24 15.50
C TRP A 128 -8.17 -35.76 15.07
N LYS A 129 -7.36 -36.65 14.52
CA LYS A 129 -5.98 -36.37 14.07
C LYS A 129 -5.59 -37.35 12.96
N ASN A 130 -4.98 -36.86 11.88
CA ASN A 130 -4.50 -37.66 10.74
C ASN A 130 -5.56 -38.66 10.20
N SER A 131 -6.80 -38.20 10.03
CA SER A 131 -7.94 -39.03 9.58
C SER A 131 -8.39 -40.11 10.57
N ILE A 132 -8.02 -40.02 11.85
CA ILE A 132 -8.38 -41.00 12.89
C ILE A 132 -9.26 -40.34 13.96
N VAL A 133 -10.50 -40.83 14.11
CA VAL A 133 -11.38 -40.52 15.26
C VAL A 133 -11.06 -41.50 16.39
N LYS A 134 -10.79 -41.00 17.61
CA LYS A 134 -10.66 -41.82 18.82
C LYS A 134 -11.58 -41.30 19.92
N VAL A 135 -12.18 -42.23 20.67
CA VAL A 135 -12.85 -41.95 21.93
C VAL A 135 -12.06 -42.59 23.05
N LYS A 136 -11.69 -41.80 24.06
CA LYS A 136 -11.00 -42.22 25.27
C LYS A 136 -11.88 -41.95 26.50
N ASN A 137 -11.62 -42.66 27.59
CA ASN A 137 -12.15 -42.29 28.91
C ASN A 137 -11.26 -41.22 29.59
N GLY A 138 -11.66 -40.74 30.77
CA GLY A 138 -10.91 -39.74 31.55
C GLY A 138 -9.48 -40.13 31.96
N ASN A 139 -9.07 -41.40 31.83
CA ASN A 139 -7.68 -41.84 32.04
C ASN A 139 -6.92 -41.98 30.70
N GLU A 140 -7.42 -41.36 29.64
CA GLU A 140 -6.88 -41.41 28.27
C GLU A 140 -6.85 -42.82 27.62
N LYS A 141 -7.46 -43.84 28.24
CA LYS A 141 -7.54 -45.18 27.65
C LYS A 141 -8.49 -45.15 26.46
N ILE A 142 -7.97 -45.53 25.28
CA ILE A 142 -8.75 -45.63 24.05
C ILE A 142 -9.84 -46.71 24.22
N LEU A 143 -11.10 -46.29 24.11
CA LEU A 143 -12.27 -47.17 24.14
C LEU A 143 -12.59 -47.67 22.73
N ILE A 144 -12.47 -46.79 21.74
CA ILE A 144 -12.66 -47.10 20.32
C ILE A 144 -11.86 -46.11 19.47
N ALA A 145 -11.33 -46.60 18.34
CA ALA A 145 -10.66 -45.80 17.34
C ALA A 145 -11.08 -46.27 15.95
N TRP A 146 -11.24 -45.34 15.03
CA TRP A 146 -11.57 -45.63 13.63
C TRP A 146 -10.83 -44.67 12.71
N THR A 147 -10.22 -45.22 11.66
CA THR A 147 -9.50 -44.47 10.63
C THR A 147 -10.39 -44.33 9.41
N ASP A 148 -10.65 -43.10 8.98
CA ASP A 148 -11.29 -42.82 7.71
C ASP A 148 -10.26 -42.96 6.58
N LYS A 149 -10.59 -43.77 5.56
CA LYS A 149 -9.73 -44.00 4.39
C LYS A 149 -10.19 -43.22 3.15
N GLY A 150 -11.30 -42.48 3.23
CA GLY A 150 -11.66 -41.47 2.22
C GLY A 150 -10.96 -40.15 2.49
N ASN A 151 -10.88 -39.24 1.50
CA ASN A 151 -10.41 -37.85 1.68
C ASN A 151 -11.33 -37.16 2.71
N PRO A 152 -10.93 -37.05 3.99
CA PRO A 152 -11.83 -36.55 5.01
C PRO A 152 -11.77 -35.02 5.02
N LEU A 153 -12.94 -34.40 5.17
CA LEU A 153 -13.04 -32.94 5.26
C LEU A 153 -12.60 -32.47 6.66
N ARG A 154 -12.18 -31.21 6.77
CA ARG A 154 -11.75 -30.59 8.03
C ARG A 154 -12.92 -30.45 9.01
N ILE A 155 -12.69 -30.64 10.31
CA ILE A 155 -13.71 -30.36 11.34
C ILE A 155 -13.67 -28.88 11.71
N VAL A 156 -14.80 -28.19 11.58
CA VAL A 156 -14.95 -26.76 11.88
C VAL A 156 -15.89 -26.51 13.05
N ASN A 157 -16.72 -27.49 13.43
CA ASN A 157 -17.66 -27.36 14.54
C ASN A 157 -17.95 -28.70 15.22
N VAL A 158 -18.40 -28.65 16.48
CA VAL A 158 -18.85 -29.83 17.23
C VAL A 158 -20.19 -29.58 17.88
N GLY A 159 -21.10 -30.53 17.67
CA GLY A 159 -22.41 -30.57 18.30
C GLY A 159 -22.49 -31.69 19.34
N ILE A 160 -23.18 -31.40 20.45
CA ILE A 160 -23.46 -32.37 21.51
C ILE A 160 -24.98 -32.49 21.74
N ALA A 161 -25.46 -33.70 22.05
CA ALA A 161 -26.86 -33.95 22.34
C ALA A 161 -27.06 -35.19 23.22
N THR A 162 -28.20 -35.29 23.89
CA THR A 162 -28.67 -36.53 24.53
C THR A 162 -29.70 -37.23 23.63
N SER A 163 -29.75 -38.56 23.70
CA SER A 163 -30.60 -39.38 22.82
C SER A 163 -31.41 -40.40 23.61
N GLY A 164 -32.73 -40.43 23.35
CA GLY A 164 -33.71 -41.32 23.96
C GLY A 164 -34.09 -40.90 25.39
N ILE A 165 -35.26 -40.25 25.54
CA ILE A 165 -35.99 -39.91 26.78
C ILE A 165 -35.12 -39.48 27.97
N THR A 166 -33.94 -38.92 27.74
CA THR A 166 -32.97 -38.59 28.78
C THR A 166 -32.46 -37.17 28.65
N THR A 167 -32.36 -36.52 29.80
CA THR A 167 -31.59 -35.29 29.97
C THR A 167 -30.15 -35.64 30.35
N GLY A 168 -29.21 -34.81 29.90
CA GLY A 168 -27.81 -34.95 30.24
C GLY A 168 -27.19 -33.62 30.57
N ASP A 169 -26.45 -33.60 31.68
CA ASP A 169 -25.69 -32.44 32.12
C ASP A 169 -24.23 -32.61 31.69
N TRP A 170 -23.74 -31.65 30.92
CA TRP A 170 -22.40 -31.59 30.36
C TRP A 170 -21.59 -30.50 31.06
N VAL A 171 -20.32 -30.77 31.34
CA VAL A 171 -19.33 -29.77 31.78
C VAL A 171 -18.14 -29.84 30.84
N ILE A 172 -17.85 -28.72 30.19
CA ILE A 172 -16.70 -28.53 29.31
C ILE A 172 -15.71 -27.63 30.05
N PRO A 173 -14.58 -28.18 30.54
CA PRO A 173 -13.62 -27.41 31.30
C PRO A 173 -13.02 -26.27 30.44
N CYS A 174 -12.85 -25.07 31.01
CA CYS A 174 -12.22 -23.93 30.30
C CYS A 174 -10.78 -24.25 29.79
N LYS A 175 -10.14 -25.30 30.34
CA LYS A 175 -8.82 -25.83 29.89
C LYS A 175 -8.89 -26.97 28.85
N ALA A 176 -10.06 -27.24 28.26
CA ALA A 176 -10.26 -28.40 27.38
C ALA A 176 -9.53 -28.32 26.02
N PHE A 177 -8.99 -27.15 25.67
CA PHE A 177 -8.28 -26.88 24.41
C PHE A 177 -6.83 -26.43 24.68
N HIS A 178 -6.01 -27.29 25.29
CA HIS A 178 -4.56 -27.07 25.30
C HIS A 178 -3.91 -27.86 24.16
N GLN A 179 -3.43 -27.16 23.14
CA GLN A 179 -2.25 -27.58 22.38
C GLN A 179 -1.01 -27.35 23.25
N SER A 180 -0.01 -28.21 23.08
CA SER A 180 1.35 -27.97 23.53
C SER A 180 1.92 -26.80 22.71
N THR A 181 1.89 -25.60 23.26
CA THR A 181 2.55 -24.45 22.66
C THR A 181 3.48 -23.81 23.66
N CYS A 182 4.59 -23.30 23.12
CA CYS A 182 5.65 -22.62 23.82
C CYS A 182 5.14 -21.43 24.65
N GLU A 183 5.97 -20.92 25.57
CA GLU A 183 5.66 -19.68 26.32
C GLU A 183 5.28 -18.55 25.34
N GLU A 184 4.51 -17.57 25.81
CA GLU A 184 3.88 -16.49 24.99
C GLU A 184 4.85 -15.71 24.06
N ASN A 185 6.17 -15.82 24.31
CA ASN A 185 7.23 -15.17 23.54
C ASN A 185 8.18 -16.14 22.82
N LYS A 186 7.89 -17.45 22.76
CA LYS A 186 8.71 -18.47 22.10
C LYS A 186 7.96 -19.11 20.95
N LEU A 187 8.68 -19.44 19.88
CA LEU A 187 8.15 -20.09 18.69
C LEU A 187 8.34 -21.60 18.77
N THR A 188 7.37 -22.36 18.27
CA THR A 188 7.43 -23.83 18.24
C THR A 188 8.17 -24.31 16.99
N CYS A 189 9.06 -25.29 17.14
CA CYS A 189 9.69 -25.98 16.00
C CYS A 189 8.63 -26.68 15.13
N ALA A 190 8.88 -26.81 13.82
CA ALA A 190 7.91 -27.35 12.87
C ALA A 190 7.55 -28.83 13.12
N ASP A 191 8.49 -29.61 13.65
CA ASP A 191 8.27 -30.98 14.14
C ASP A 191 7.47 -31.05 15.45
N GLY A 192 7.17 -29.90 16.07
CA GLY A 192 6.46 -29.76 17.34
C GLY A 192 7.30 -30.10 18.57
N ASN A 193 8.61 -30.38 18.41
CA ASN A 193 9.51 -30.82 19.47
C ASN A 193 10.57 -29.75 19.79
N GLY A 194 10.15 -28.68 20.44
CA GLY A 194 11.07 -27.65 20.89
C GLY A 194 10.45 -26.28 20.83
N CYS A 195 11.02 -25.37 21.61
CA CYS A 195 10.65 -23.97 21.64
C CYS A 195 11.92 -23.16 21.46
N TYR A 196 11.95 -22.28 20.48
CA TYR A 196 13.06 -21.38 20.21
C TYR A 196 12.65 -19.93 20.48
N GLU A 197 13.62 -19.09 20.85
CA GLU A 197 13.38 -17.65 20.96
C GLU A 197 13.18 -17.06 19.55
N PRO A 198 12.31 -16.08 19.33
CA PRO A 198 12.13 -15.46 18.02
C PRO A 198 13.42 -14.89 17.42
N GLY A 199 14.39 -14.53 18.28
CA GLY A 199 15.72 -14.08 17.86
C GLY A 199 16.68 -15.19 17.43
N TRP A 200 16.32 -16.46 17.64
CA TRP A 200 17.06 -17.66 17.21
C TRP A 200 16.57 -18.19 15.87
N LYS A 201 15.54 -17.55 15.29
CA LYS A 201 15.17 -17.84 13.90
C LYS A 201 16.26 -17.30 12.99
N CYS A 202 16.84 -18.16 12.13
CA CYS A 202 17.81 -17.76 11.12
C CYS A 202 19.10 -17.18 11.70
N ASP A 203 19.52 -17.63 12.87
CA ASP A 203 20.78 -17.24 13.49
C ASP A 203 21.94 -18.16 13.07
N GLY A 204 21.66 -19.18 12.23
CA GLY A 204 22.65 -20.11 11.74
C GLY A 204 22.95 -21.25 12.71
N HIS A 205 22.22 -21.35 13.81
CA HIS A 205 22.27 -22.45 14.78
C HIS A 205 20.98 -23.27 14.69
N GLY A 206 21.11 -24.60 14.60
CA GLY A 206 19.94 -25.49 14.60
C GLY A 206 19.45 -25.73 16.03
N ASP A 207 18.73 -24.78 16.59
CA ASP A 207 18.15 -24.87 17.93
C ASP A 207 16.89 -25.74 17.94
N CYS A 208 16.21 -25.85 16.80
CA CYS A 208 15.24 -26.91 16.57
C CYS A 208 15.91 -28.23 16.14
N SER A 209 15.41 -29.36 16.66
CA SER A 209 15.92 -30.69 16.30
C SER A 209 15.76 -31.02 14.82
N ASP A 210 14.82 -30.38 14.13
CA ASP A 210 14.56 -30.49 12.70
C ASP A 210 15.12 -29.33 11.87
N ALA A 211 15.84 -28.38 12.50
CA ALA A 211 16.36 -27.15 11.91
C ALA A 211 15.28 -26.25 11.26
N SER A 212 14.03 -26.36 11.68
CA SER A 212 12.91 -25.56 11.14
C SER A 212 12.97 -24.07 11.48
N ASP A 213 13.70 -23.72 12.52
CA ASP A 213 14.13 -22.36 12.86
C ASP A 213 15.04 -21.74 11.78
N GLU A 214 15.73 -22.57 11.00
CA GLU A 214 16.63 -22.18 9.91
C GLU A 214 15.99 -22.31 8.51
N GLU A 215 14.71 -22.65 8.41
CA GLU A 215 13.99 -22.69 7.14
C GLU A 215 13.34 -21.33 6.78
N ASN A 216 13.34 -20.99 5.48
CA ASN A 216 12.79 -19.73 4.94
C ASN A 216 13.39 -18.44 5.52
N CYS A 217 14.70 -18.43 5.73
CA CYS A 217 15.47 -17.30 6.25
C CYS A 217 15.66 -16.18 5.23
N VAL A 218 14.59 -15.40 5.01
CA VAL A 218 14.62 -14.17 4.20
C VAL A 218 15.29 -13.01 4.94
N ARG A 219 15.40 -13.10 6.28
CA ARG A 219 15.98 -12.08 7.16
C ARG A 219 17.46 -12.31 7.38
N LEU A 220 18.22 -11.23 7.54
CA LEU A 220 19.64 -11.32 7.87
C LEU A 220 19.84 -11.82 9.31
N PRO A 221 20.88 -12.66 9.56
CA PRO A 221 21.31 -13.00 10.90
C PRO A 221 21.71 -11.75 11.70
N LEU A 222 21.50 -11.79 13.02
CA LEU A 222 21.82 -10.70 13.93
C LEU A 222 23.23 -10.82 14.53
N ASP A 223 24.13 -11.57 13.89
CA ASP A 223 25.49 -11.79 14.40
C ASP A 223 26.39 -10.59 14.15
N MET A 224 26.20 -9.91 13.02
CA MET A 224 27.04 -8.83 12.54
C MET A 224 26.22 -7.55 12.36
N TYR A 225 26.68 -6.44 12.95
CA TYR A 225 26.02 -5.14 12.83
C TYR A 225 26.96 -4.11 12.22
N PRO A 226 26.59 -3.46 11.10
CA PRO A 226 27.38 -2.41 10.50
C PRO A 226 27.37 -1.14 11.37
N SER A 227 28.47 -0.41 11.34
CA SER A 227 28.65 0.86 12.04
C SER A 227 28.98 2.00 11.06
N LEU A 228 29.81 1.72 10.05
CA LEU A 228 30.19 2.67 9.01
C LEU A 228 30.43 1.96 7.68
N TYR A 229 29.82 2.47 6.62
CA TYR A 229 30.12 2.12 5.24
C TYR A 229 31.04 3.19 4.64
N HIS A 230 32.12 2.78 3.99
CA HIS A 230 32.88 3.62 3.06
C HIS A 230 32.55 3.13 1.66
N LEU A 231 31.79 3.92 0.92
CA LEU A 231 31.24 3.56 -0.38
C LEU A 231 31.84 4.47 -1.45
N GLU A 232 32.48 3.89 -2.46
CA GLU A 232 32.90 4.60 -3.67
C GLU A 232 32.13 4.04 -4.87
N ILE A 233 31.51 4.93 -5.66
CA ILE A 233 30.77 4.57 -6.88
C ILE A 233 31.29 5.41 -8.05
N GLN A 234 31.61 4.73 -9.17
CA GLN A 234 32.05 5.35 -10.40
C GLN A 234 31.17 4.90 -11.59
N PRO A 235 30.18 5.71 -12.00
CA PRO A 235 29.36 5.40 -13.16
C PRO A 235 30.04 5.70 -14.50
N HIS A 236 29.89 4.78 -15.46
CA HIS A 236 30.41 4.89 -16.82
C HIS A 236 29.27 5.17 -17.81
N ILE A 237 28.83 6.43 -17.86
CA ILE A 237 27.68 6.90 -18.66
C ILE A 237 28.07 7.82 -19.84
N TYR A 238 29.36 8.04 -20.05
CA TYR A 238 29.84 9.12 -20.93
C TYR A 238 30.12 8.68 -22.38
N ASN A 239 30.45 7.41 -22.58
CA ASN A 239 30.91 6.88 -23.86
C ASN A 239 30.14 5.60 -24.23
N GLY A 240 29.55 5.58 -25.43
CA GLY A 240 28.91 4.38 -25.98
C GLY A 240 27.38 4.42 -25.98
N LYS A 241 26.76 3.28 -26.28
CA LYS A 241 25.30 3.13 -26.28
C LYS A 241 24.84 2.89 -24.83
N TYR A 242 23.75 3.55 -24.43
CA TYR A 242 23.19 3.47 -23.07
C TYR A 242 23.04 2.03 -22.54
N LYS A 243 22.74 1.06 -23.42
CA LYS A 243 22.63 -0.38 -23.09
C LYS A 243 23.92 -1.02 -22.54
N LYS A 244 25.05 -0.33 -22.63
CA LYS A 244 26.35 -0.78 -22.11
C LYS A 244 26.79 -0.02 -20.86
N PHE A 245 26.01 0.96 -20.40
CA PHE A 245 26.36 1.73 -19.22
C PHE A 245 26.32 0.85 -17.97
N ASN A 246 27.30 1.06 -17.12
CA ASN A 246 27.55 0.30 -15.90
C ASN A 246 28.19 1.22 -14.88
N PHE A 247 28.48 0.69 -13.70
CA PHE A 247 29.30 1.36 -12.71
C PHE A 247 30.26 0.37 -12.05
N ASP A 248 31.44 0.87 -11.71
CA ASP A 248 32.33 0.18 -10.78
C ASP A 248 32.06 0.70 -9.37
N GLY A 249 32.19 -0.17 -8.37
CA GLY A 249 32.02 0.22 -6.98
C GLY A 249 33.00 -0.49 -6.06
N PHE A 250 33.23 0.14 -4.91
CA PHE A 250 34.01 -0.38 -3.80
C PHE A 250 33.27 -0.08 -2.50
N VAL A 251 33.16 -1.09 -1.63
CA VAL A 251 32.61 -0.90 -0.29
C VAL A 251 33.58 -1.46 0.75
N LYS A 252 33.77 -0.69 1.81
CA LYS A 252 34.35 -1.13 3.08
C LYS A 252 33.30 -1.00 4.16
N ILE A 253 32.99 -2.08 4.87
CA ILE A 253 32.00 -2.07 5.95
C ILE A 253 32.71 -2.34 7.27
N GLU A 254 32.67 -1.38 8.19
CA GLU A 254 33.06 -1.56 9.59
C GLU A 254 31.87 -2.15 10.36
N MET A 255 32.05 -3.30 10.99
CA MET A 255 30.97 -4.05 11.63
C MET A 255 31.40 -4.67 12.96
N MET A 256 30.49 -4.65 13.93
CA MET A 256 30.68 -5.29 15.24
C MET A 256 30.09 -6.70 15.21
N CYS A 257 30.88 -7.67 15.64
CA CYS A 257 30.41 -9.03 15.89
C CYS A 257 29.71 -9.07 17.25
N ARG A 258 28.41 -9.35 17.28
CA ARG A 258 27.63 -9.52 18.51
C ARG A 258 27.58 -10.97 18.97
N GLN A 259 27.53 -11.90 18.02
CA GLN A 259 27.54 -13.33 18.27
C GLN A 259 28.67 -13.96 17.47
N SER A 260 29.48 -14.80 18.12
CA SER A 260 30.66 -15.39 17.48
C SER A 260 30.26 -16.28 16.32
N THR A 261 30.66 -15.92 15.11
CA THR A 261 30.25 -16.59 13.86
C THR A 261 31.44 -16.74 12.92
N ASN A 262 31.36 -17.64 11.96
CA ASN A 262 32.32 -17.72 10.87
C ASN A 262 31.73 -17.23 9.53
N LYS A 263 30.52 -16.67 9.53
CA LYS A 263 29.83 -16.21 8.33
C LYS A 263 29.49 -14.72 8.43
N ILE A 264 29.59 -14.03 7.31
CA ILE A 264 29.02 -12.69 7.12
C ILE A 264 28.00 -12.80 5.98
N VAL A 265 26.73 -12.58 6.30
CA VAL A 265 25.63 -12.63 5.34
C VAL A 265 25.19 -11.22 5.01
N LEU A 266 25.15 -10.87 3.73
CA LEU A 266 24.79 -9.53 3.24
C LEU A 266 23.77 -9.66 2.12
N HIS A 267 22.92 -8.64 1.95
CA HIS A 267 22.13 -8.51 0.74
C HIS A 267 23.00 -8.07 -0.43
N SER A 268 22.79 -8.67 -1.61
CA SER A 268 23.40 -8.27 -2.87
C SER A 268 22.55 -8.79 -4.02
N ASN A 269 22.18 -7.91 -4.95
CA ASN A 269 21.37 -8.26 -6.11
C ASN A 269 21.96 -7.66 -7.39
N GLU A 270 22.11 -8.47 -8.43
CA GLU A 270 22.64 -8.05 -9.75
C GLU A 270 24.02 -7.38 -9.73
N LEU A 271 24.84 -7.66 -8.71
CA LEU A 271 26.21 -7.18 -8.59
C LEU A 271 27.22 -8.29 -8.89
N ASP A 272 28.23 -7.98 -9.70
CA ASP A 272 29.36 -8.84 -10.00
C ASP A 272 30.51 -8.51 -9.03
N ILE A 273 30.64 -9.30 -7.95
CA ILE A 273 31.66 -9.08 -6.91
C ILE A 273 32.98 -9.71 -7.34
N THR A 274 34.04 -8.91 -7.32
CA THR A 274 35.40 -9.37 -7.62
C THR A 274 35.94 -10.16 -6.43
N VAL A 275 35.83 -11.49 -6.47
CA VAL A 275 36.22 -12.40 -5.36
C VAL A 275 37.63 -12.11 -4.80
N LYS A 276 38.60 -11.81 -5.68
CA LYS A 276 39.99 -11.51 -5.28
C LYS A 276 40.17 -10.20 -4.51
N SER A 277 39.16 -9.34 -4.51
CA SER A 277 39.17 -8.06 -3.78
C SER A 277 38.60 -8.19 -2.37
N ILE A 278 38.03 -9.36 -2.02
CA ILE A 278 37.38 -9.54 -0.73
C ILE A 278 38.43 -9.71 0.36
N VAL A 279 38.43 -8.81 1.34
CA VAL A 279 39.34 -8.88 2.48
C VAL A 279 38.59 -8.65 3.78
N ILE A 280 38.78 -9.55 4.74
CA ILE A 280 38.27 -9.40 6.12
C ILE A 280 39.46 -9.09 7.04
N ARG A 281 39.33 -8.08 7.90
CA ARG A 281 40.35 -7.71 8.91
C ARG A 281 39.71 -7.40 10.25
N GLN A 282 40.38 -7.73 11.35
CA GLN A 282 40.00 -7.22 12.68
C GLN A 282 40.50 -5.79 12.79
N MET A 283 39.67 -4.91 13.33
CA MET A 283 40.02 -3.50 13.44
C MET A 283 41.24 -3.32 14.36
N GLY A 284 42.27 -2.61 13.86
CA GLY A 284 43.54 -2.42 14.56
C GLY A 284 44.62 -3.47 14.24
N SER A 285 44.27 -4.56 13.55
CA SER A 285 45.25 -5.50 13.00
C SER A 285 45.66 -5.09 11.59
N THR A 286 46.95 -5.26 11.26
CA THR A 286 47.46 -5.17 9.89
C THR A 286 47.45 -6.51 9.17
N GLU A 287 47.21 -7.61 9.89
CA GLU A 287 47.12 -8.94 9.30
C GLU A 287 45.76 -9.08 8.60
N GLU A 288 45.81 -9.48 7.33
CA GLU A 288 44.62 -9.95 6.64
C GLU A 288 44.17 -11.22 7.33
N LEU A 289 42.95 -11.24 7.87
CA LEU A 289 42.48 -12.43 8.55
C LEU A 289 42.42 -13.56 7.52
N ILE A 290 41.74 -13.38 6.37
CA ILE A 290 41.41 -14.48 5.42
C ILE A 290 41.03 -13.97 4.01
N TYR A 291 41.18 -14.84 2.99
CA TYR A 291 40.44 -14.82 1.72
C TYR A 291 39.14 -15.65 1.85
N PRO A 292 37.99 -15.05 2.16
CA PRO A 292 36.78 -15.82 2.42
C PRO A 292 36.26 -16.50 1.15
N THR A 293 35.53 -17.60 1.31
CA THR A 293 34.72 -18.14 0.22
C THR A 293 33.44 -17.32 0.06
N LEU A 294 33.07 -17.03 -1.19
CA LEU A 294 31.85 -16.29 -1.54
C LEU A 294 30.81 -17.25 -2.13
N GLU A 295 29.65 -17.30 -1.51
CA GLU A 295 28.47 -18.00 -2.02
C GLU A 295 27.36 -17.00 -2.35
N TYR A 296 26.63 -17.24 -3.43
CA TYR A 296 25.47 -16.46 -3.84
C TYR A 296 24.19 -17.25 -3.61
N ASN A 297 23.23 -16.65 -2.90
CA ASN A 297 21.86 -17.11 -2.88
C ASN A 297 20.98 -16.12 -3.65
N THR A 298 20.76 -16.38 -4.94
CA THR A 298 20.01 -15.48 -5.82
C THR A 298 18.52 -15.43 -5.49
N TYR A 299 17.97 -16.45 -4.82
CA TYR A 299 16.56 -16.48 -4.45
C TYR A 299 16.25 -15.50 -3.31
N TYR A 300 17.08 -15.49 -2.26
CA TYR A 300 16.97 -14.54 -1.16
C TYR A 300 17.77 -13.24 -1.38
N GLN A 301 18.45 -13.12 -2.53
CA GLN A 301 19.32 -11.98 -2.86
C GLN A 301 20.42 -11.74 -1.83
N LEU A 302 21.05 -12.83 -1.38
CA LEU A 302 22.10 -12.83 -0.37
C LEU A 302 23.44 -13.22 -0.96
N ILE A 303 24.49 -12.73 -0.33
CA ILE A 303 25.84 -13.29 -0.41
C ILE A 303 26.26 -13.76 0.97
N ILE A 304 27.00 -14.86 1.01
CA ILE A 304 27.53 -15.45 2.24
C ILE A 304 29.05 -15.49 2.10
N LEU A 305 29.74 -14.75 2.97
CA LEU A 305 31.19 -14.78 3.09
C LEU A 305 31.55 -15.72 4.25
N THR A 306 32.23 -16.82 3.96
CA THR A 306 32.68 -17.75 5.00
C THR A 306 34.15 -17.53 5.31
N SER A 307 34.40 -17.28 6.59
CA SER A 307 35.71 -17.09 7.20
C SER A 307 36.24 -18.45 7.70
N ASP A 308 37.49 -18.80 7.39
CA ASP A 308 38.16 -19.99 7.94
C ASP A 308 38.46 -19.88 9.46
N VAL A 309 38.36 -18.68 10.02
CA VAL A 309 38.57 -18.35 11.44
C VAL A 309 37.27 -17.81 12.01
N GLN A 310 36.95 -18.18 13.24
CA GLN A 310 35.78 -17.67 13.94
C GLN A 310 35.96 -16.18 14.27
N LEU A 311 34.99 -15.37 13.86
CA LEU A 311 34.84 -13.98 14.28
C LEU A 311 34.31 -13.99 15.72
N THR A 312 34.93 -13.20 16.59
CA THR A 312 34.69 -13.24 18.04
C THR A 312 33.69 -12.15 18.45
N ALA A 313 32.69 -12.52 19.25
CA ALA A 313 31.73 -11.58 19.82
C ALA A 313 32.43 -10.45 20.61
N GLY A 314 31.96 -9.22 20.42
CA GLY A 314 32.50 -7.99 21.01
C GLY A 314 33.58 -7.31 20.16
N GLU A 315 34.19 -8.02 19.20
CA GLU A 315 35.23 -7.47 18.32
C GLU A 315 34.64 -6.75 17.10
N ILE A 316 35.42 -5.82 16.55
CA ILE A 316 35.07 -5.06 15.34
C ILE A 316 35.91 -5.54 14.17
N TYR A 317 35.25 -5.77 13.04
CA TYR A 317 35.84 -6.24 11.80
C TYR A 317 35.55 -5.28 10.64
N THR A 318 36.38 -5.34 9.61
CA THR A 318 36.16 -4.67 8.33
C THR A 318 36.09 -5.70 7.21
N VAL A 319 35.07 -5.61 6.36
CA VAL A 319 35.05 -6.30 5.07
C VAL A 319 35.22 -5.29 3.95
N GLU A 320 36.10 -5.57 3.01
CA GLU A 320 36.35 -4.76 1.81
C GLU A 320 35.99 -5.59 0.59
N MET A 321 35.34 -5.00 -0.41
CA MET A 321 35.02 -5.67 -1.69
C MET A 321 34.82 -4.66 -2.82
N SER A 322 35.31 -5.03 -4.01
CA SER A 322 35.04 -4.35 -5.27
C SER A 322 33.99 -5.12 -6.06
N PHE A 323 33.12 -4.39 -6.74
CA PHE A 323 32.01 -4.97 -7.51
C PHE A 323 31.70 -4.12 -8.74
N LYS A 324 30.92 -4.70 -9.67
CA LYS A 324 30.36 -4.00 -10.82
C LYS A 324 28.85 -4.18 -10.87
N GLY A 325 28.15 -3.13 -11.23
CA GLY A 325 26.70 -3.18 -11.45
C GLY A 325 26.32 -2.59 -12.80
N LYS A 326 25.11 -2.90 -13.26
CA LYS A 326 24.54 -2.34 -14.49
C LYS A 326 23.68 -1.13 -14.15
N LEU A 327 23.58 -0.19 -15.09
CA LEU A 327 22.63 0.92 -15.01
C LEU A 327 21.45 0.62 -15.95
N THR A 328 20.25 0.52 -15.38
CA THR A 328 19.01 0.16 -16.08
C THR A 328 18.00 1.32 -16.06
N TYR A 329 16.91 1.21 -16.83
CA TYR A 329 15.78 2.16 -16.86
C TYR A 329 14.58 1.64 -16.04
N ASP A 330 14.80 0.73 -15.10
CA ASP A 330 13.75 0.21 -14.21
C ASP A 330 13.42 1.15 -13.03
N LEU A 331 14.16 2.26 -12.91
CA LEU A 331 13.92 3.35 -11.95
C LEU A 331 14.06 2.93 -10.48
N VAL A 332 14.86 1.90 -10.22
CA VAL A 332 15.17 1.32 -8.90
C VAL A 332 16.66 1.02 -8.80
N GLY A 333 17.21 0.97 -7.58
CA GLY A 333 18.66 0.87 -7.39
C GLY A 333 19.37 2.13 -7.93
N PRO A 334 20.64 2.05 -8.33
CA PRO A 334 21.27 3.06 -9.16
C PRO A 334 20.81 2.86 -10.60
N TYR A 335 20.10 3.84 -11.15
CA TYR A 335 19.45 3.71 -12.45
C TYR A 335 19.82 4.88 -13.36
N LEU A 336 19.61 4.66 -14.66
CA LEU A 336 19.84 5.64 -15.70
C LEU A 336 18.60 6.52 -15.87
N SER A 337 18.77 7.83 -15.80
CA SER A 337 17.77 8.80 -16.26
C SER A 337 18.37 9.60 -17.42
N SER A 338 17.51 10.14 -18.27
CA SER A 338 17.96 10.94 -19.40
C SER A 338 16.99 12.04 -19.78
N TYR A 339 17.51 13.09 -20.40
CA TYR A 339 16.68 14.14 -20.98
C TYR A 339 17.31 14.70 -22.24
N ARG A 340 16.50 15.37 -23.05
CA ARG A 340 16.95 16.04 -24.28
C ARG A 340 17.06 17.54 -24.03
N ARG A 341 18.24 18.12 -24.26
CA ARG A 341 18.45 19.57 -24.18
C ARG A 341 17.64 20.28 -25.27
N GLN A 342 17.04 21.41 -24.94
CA GLN A 342 16.27 22.17 -25.94
C GLN A 342 17.15 22.77 -27.04
N LYS A 343 18.30 23.34 -26.67
CA LYS A 343 19.13 24.15 -27.56
C LYS A 343 19.73 23.36 -28.73
N ASP A 344 20.21 22.14 -28.46
CA ASP A 344 20.95 21.32 -29.43
C ASP A 344 20.32 19.95 -29.70
N ARG A 345 19.22 19.61 -29.02
CA ARG A 345 18.50 18.33 -29.12
C ARG A 345 19.37 17.11 -28.78
N THR A 346 20.46 17.31 -28.05
CA THR A 346 21.34 16.22 -27.59
C THR A 346 20.77 15.51 -26.37
N TRP A 347 21.05 14.20 -26.27
CA TRP A 347 20.75 13.42 -25.08
C TRP A 347 21.79 13.68 -23.99
N VAL A 348 21.29 13.92 -22.78
CA VAL A 348 22.09 13.95 -21.56
C VAL A 348 21.69 12.74 -20.73
N TYR A 349 22.69 11.96 -20.35
CA TYR A 349 22.52 10.81 -19.46
C TYR A 349 23.01 11.17 -18.07
N GLN A 350 22.31 10.65 -17.06
CA GLN A 350 22.58 10.91 -15.65
C GLN A 350 22.25 9.67 -14.83
N VAL A 351 22.85 9.58 -13.64
CA VAL A 351 22.52 8.53 -12.67
C VAL A 351 21.71 9.14 -11.54
N ALA A 352 20.65 8.46 -11.15
CA ALA A 352 19.90 8.74 -9.94
C ALA A 352 19.69 7.41 -9.18
N THR A 353 19.23 7.51 -7.93
CA THR A 353 19.02 6.34 -7.07
C THR A 353 17.60 6.30 -6.53
N HIS A 354 17.04 5.11 -6.43
CA HIS A 354 15.83 4.86 -5.64
C HIS A 354 15.97 3.51 -4.93
N PHE A 355 16.18 3.55 -3.61
CA PHE A 355 16.50 2.35 -2.84
C PHE A 355 15.33 1.78 -2.02
N GLN A 356 14.24 2.53 -1.85
CA GLN A 356 13.06 2.02 -1.15
C GLN A 356 12.34 0.96 -1.99
N ALA A 357 11.93 -0.18 -1.44
CA ALA A 357 12.19 -0.63 -0.07
C ALA A 357 13.55 -1.36 0.08
N THR A 358 13.94 -2.18 -0.89
CA THR A 358 15.05 -3.15 -0.77
C THR A 358 16.00 -3.12 -1.96
N GLU A 359 16.29 -1.93 -2.50
CA GLU A 359 17.03 -1.78 -3.75
C GLU A 359 18.45 -1.19 -3.54
N ALA A 360 18.84 -0.85 -2.29
CA ALA A 360 20.22 -0.46 -1.98
C ALA A 360 21.21 -1.60 -2.26
N ARG A 361 20.77 -2.85 -2.08
CA ARG A 361 21.50 -4.08 -2.43
C ARG A 361 21.88 -4.21 -3.91
N ARG A 362 21.32 -3.38 -4.81
CA ARG A 362 21.72 -3.29 -6.22
C ARG A 362 22.76 -2.21 -6.48
N ALA A 363 23.02 -1.34 -5.51
CA ALA A 363 24.11 -0.38 -5.56
C ALA A 363 25.39 -0.90 -4.92
N PHE A 364 25.28 -1.63 -3.80
CA PHE A 364 26.42 -2.21 -3.11
C PHE A 364 25.96 -3.34 -2.17
N PRO A 365 26.82 -4.34 -1.88
CA PRO A 365 26.49 -5.36 -0.89
C PRO A 365 26.36 -4.75 0.52
N CYS A 366 25.24 -4.99 1.20
CA CYS A 366 24.93 -4.33 2.47
C CYS A 366 23.92 -5.07 3.34
N PHE A 367 23.80 -4.64 4.60
CA PHE A 367 22.74 -5.07 5.50
C PHE A 367 21.44 -4.32 5.17
N ASP A 368 20.80 -4.69 4.06
CA ASP A 368 19.67 -3.95 3.48
C ASP A 368 18.31 -4.22 4.17
N GLU A 369 18.25 -3.90 5.48
CA GLU A 369 17.04 -3.95 6.31
C GLU A 369 16.89 -2.64 7.11
N PRO A 370 15.67 -2.09 7.28
CA PRO A 370 15.47 -0.76 7.86
C PRO A 370 15.94 -0.64 9.32
N ALA A 371 15.87 -1.73 10.11
CA ALA A 371 16.38 -1.76 11.48
C ALA A 371 17.90 -1.61 11.59
N ILE A 372 18.65 -2.02 10.57
CA ILE A 372 20.11 -2.16 10.62
C ILE A 372 20.75 -0.85 10.13
N LYS A 373 20.58 0.21 10.93
CA LYS A 373 21.12 1.53 10.63
C LYS A 373 22.65 1.57 10.71
N ALA A 374 23.28 2.40 9.89
CA ALA A 374 24.70 2.70 9.95
C ALA A 374 24.98 4.14 9.49
N LYS A 375 26.24 4.57 9.62
CA LYS A 375 26.73 5.79 8.97
C LYS A 375 27.26 5.46 7.56
N PHE A 376 27.23 6.45 6.68
CA PHE A 376 27.75 6.33 5.32
C PHE A 376 28.77 7.43 5.05
N ARG A 377 29.95 7.04 4.59
CA ARG A 377 30.95 7.91 3.97
C ARG A 377 30.96 7.59 2.49
N ILE A 378 30.59 8.56 1.67
CA ILE A 378 30.35 8.35 0.24
C ILE A 378 31.40 9.11 -0.57
N THR A 379 31.91 8.44 -1.60
CA THR A 379 32.74 9.02 -2.64
C THR A 379 32.08 8.79 -3.98
N LEU A 380 31.74 9.87 -4.68
CA LEU A 380 31.14 9.79 -6.02
C LEU A 380 32.16 10.24 -7.06
N VAL A 381 32.44 9.37 -8.03
CA VAL A 381 33.42 9.64 -9.08
C VAL A 381 32.68 10.00 -10.37
N ARG A 382 32.93 11.20 -10.88
CA ARG A 382 32.25 11.76 -12.05
C ARG A 382 33.22 12.47 -12.98
N LYS A 383 32.79 12.79 -14.20
CA LYS A 383 33.54 13.72 -15.06
C LYS A 383 33.43 15.14 -14.54
N ASN A 384 34.47 15.94 -14.77
CA ASN A 384 34.58 17.31 -14.27
C ASN A 384 33.43 18.24 -14.71
N HIS A 385 32.86 18.01 -15.90
CA HIS A 385 31.72 18.79 -16.41
C HIS A 385 30.36 18.42 -15.80
N MET A 386 30.28 17.34 -15.01
CA MET A 386 29.07 16.94 -14.27
C MET A 386 29.16 17.45 -12.83
N VAL A 387 28.05 17.40 -12.10
CA VAL A 387 27.98 17.55 -10.65
C VAL A 387 27.57 16.21 -10.03
N SER A 388 27.96 15.97 -8.79
CA SER A 388 27.43 14.87 -7.98
C SER A 388 26.70 15.46 -6.78
N LEU A 389 25.62 14.81 -6.35
CA LEU A 389 24.83 15.15 -5.18
C LEU A 389 24.69 13.89 -4.31
N SER A 390 24.73 14.03 -2.99
CA SER A 390 24.42 12.96 -2.05
C SER A 390 23.80 13.51 -0.75
N ASN A 391 23.56 12.67 0.25
CA ASN A 391 22.83 13.02 1.49
C ASN A 391 23.47 14.16 2.29
N THR A 392 24.79 14.32 2.25
CA THR A 392 25.56 15.31 3.04
C THR A 392 26.34 16.28 2.14
N ASP A 393 27.11 17.19 2.73
CA ASP A 393 27.98 18.10 1.97
C ASP A 393 29.26 17.46 1.45
N VAL A 394 29.74 17.95 0.31
CA VAL A 394 31.08 17.64 -0.20
C VAL A 394 32.12 18.33 0.68
N ILE A 395 33.04 17.55 1.25
CA ILE A 395 34.13 18.05 2.12
C ILE A 395 35.47 18.14 1.41
N ARG A 396 35.66 17.37 0.33
CA ARG A 396 36.91 17.35 -0.45
C ARG A 396 36.64 16.88 -1.86
N GLN A 397 37.31 17.49 -2.84
CA GLN A 397 37.32 17.02 -4.22
C GLN A 397 38.74 16.60 -4.61
N GLU A 398 38.87 15.46 -5.28
CA GLU A 398 40.14 14.89 -5.72
C GLU A 398 40.12 14.69 -7.23
N VAL A 399 41.00 15.39 -7.94
CA VAL A 399 41.15 15.23 -9.40
C VAL A 399 41.96 13.96 -9.66
N ARG A 400 41.38 13.05 -10.45
CA ARG A 400 41.98 11.80 -10.93
C ARG A 400 42.36 11.92 -12.41
N SER A 401 43.02 10.90 -12.96
CA SER A 401 43.38 10.86 -14.38
C SER A 401 42.14 10.95 -15.29
N ASP A 402 42.33 11.32 -16.55
CA ASP A 402 41.27 11.35 -17.58
C ASP A 402 40.06 12.24 -17.24
N ASP A 403 40.26 13.40 -16.58
CA ASP A 403 39.18 14.35 -16.24
C ASP A 403 38.12 13.79 -15.27
N TRP A 404 38.47 12.75 -14.51
CA TRP A 404 37.66 12.25 -13.42
C TRP A 404 37.89 13.08 -12.14
N VAL A 405 36.82 13.31 -11.39
CA VAL A 405 36.85 13.97 -10.08
C VAL A 405 36.11 13.08 -9.10
N ALA A 406 36.74 12.78 -7.97
CA ALA A 406 36.14 12.09 -6.85
C ALA A 406 35.68 13.10 -5.80
N ASP A 407 34.37 13.23 -5.63
CA ASP A 407 33.75 14.06 -4.59
C ASP A 407 33.60 13.23 -3.31
N HIS A 408 34.31 13.63 -2.26
CA HIS A 408 34.27 13.00 -0.94
C HIS A 408 33.25 13.75 -0.07
N TYR A 409 32.24 13.03 0.40
CA TYR A 409 31.15 13.58 1.21
C TYR A 409 31.40 13.45 2.72
N ALA A 410 30.82 14.36 3.50
CA ALA A 410 30.78 14.25 4.95
C ALA A 410 30.05 12.95 5.37
N VAL A 411 30.42 12.40 6.53
CA VAL A 411 29.78 11.19 7.04
C VAL A 411 28.34 11.50 7.44
N THR A 412 27.39 10.67 7.00
CA THR A 412 25.97 10.81 7.37
C THR A 412 25.75 10.60 8.88
N PRO A 413 24.63 11.11 9.43
CA PRO A 413 24.05 10.55 10.65
C PRO A 413 23.75 9.04 10.51
N MET A 414 23.41 8.40 11.63
CA MET A 414 22.92 7.02 11.60
C MET A 414 21.60 6.95 10.84
N MET A 415 21.56 6.18 9.76
CA MET A 415 20.37 6.06 8.89
C MET A 415 20.29 4.66 8.28
N SER A 416 19.13 4.31 7.75
CA SER A 416 18.89 3.03 7.08
C SER A 416 19.38 3.08 5.62
N THR A 417 19.73 1.93 5.04
CA THR A 417 20.27 1.81 3.67
C THR A 417 19.35 2.42 2.61
N TYR A 418 18.04 2.23 2.73
CA TYR A 418 17.05 2.71 1.75
C TYR A 418 16.98 4.24 1.61
N LEU A 419 17.53 4.99 2.57
CA LEU A 419 17.56 6.44 2.58
C LEU A 419 18.79 7.02 1.90
N LEU A 420 19.81 6.19 1.64
CA LEU A 420 20.99 6.60 0.91
C LEU A 420 20.58 7.07 -0.50
N ALA A 421 21.09 8.21 -0.94
CA ALA A 421 20.79 8.73 -2.25
C ALA A 421 22.01 9.39 -2.89
N PHE A 422 22.09 9.27 -4.21
CA PHE A 422 23.01 10.07 -4.99
C PHE A 422 22.48 10.33 -6.40
N VAL A 423 22.89 11.49 -6.94
CA VAL A 423 22.59 11.89 -8.32
C VAL A 423 23.88 12.37 -8.98
N ILE A 424 24.18 11.91 -10.19
CA ILE A 424 25.26 12.43 -11.03
C ILE A 424 24.64 12.99 -12.30
N CYS A 425 24.67 14.31 -12.44
CA CYS A 425 23.94 15.05 -13.47
C CYS A 425 24.69 16.32 -13.92
N ASP A 426 24.08 17.14 -14.77
CA ASP A 426 24.59 18.45 -15.18
C ASP A 426 23.63 19.59 -14.78
N PHE A 427 22.91 19.41 -13.67
CA PHE A 427 21.86 20.30 -13.21
C PHE A 427 22.38 21.65 -12.72
N GLU A 428 21.45 22.60 -12.66
CA GLU A 428 21.64 23.91 -12.02
C GLU A 428 20.75 24.00 -10.78
N GLN A 429 21.19 24.83 -9.84
CA GLN A 429 20.53 24.99 -8.54
C GLN A 429 19.96 26.41 -8.38
N THR A 430 18.84 26.50 -7.68
CA THR A 430 18.46 27.69 -6.91
C THR A 430 18.85 27.45 -5.44
N THR A 431 19.15 28.50 -4.68
CA THR A 431 19.70 28.37 -3.33
C THR A 431 19.15 29.44 -2.41
N ASP A 432 18.89 29.06 -1.16
CA ASP A 432 18.60 29.95 -0.04
C ASP A 432 19.35 29.47 1.21
N ILE A 433 19.65 30.37 2.15
CA ILE A 433 20.37 30.06 3.39
C ILE A 433 19.57 30.64 4.56
N VAL A 434 19.05 29.76 5.40
CA VAL A 434 18.24 30.13 6.58
C VAL A 434 18.80 29.46 7.81
N ASN A 435 19.02 30.24 8.88
CA ASN A 435 19.55 29.75 10.16
C ASN A 435 20.87 28.94 10.06
N GLY A 436 21.68 29.21 9.04
CA GLY A 436 22.94 28.50 8.79
C GLY A 436 22.81 27.17 8.02
N VAL A 437 21.58 26.78 7.66
CA VAL A 437 21.29 25.62 6.79
C VAL A 437 21.18 26.09 5.34
N THR A 438 21.84 25.37 4.43
CA THR A 438 21.78 25.67 2.99
C THR A 438 20.68 24.86 2.31
N TYR A 439 19.65 25.52 1.78
CA TYR A 439 18.58 24.90 1.02
C TYR A 439 18.86 25.06 -0.47
N ARG A 440 18.80 23.98 -1.25
CA ARG A 440 18.97 24.05 -2.70
C ARG A 440 17.89 23.28 -3.42
N SER A 441 17.49 23.78 -4.57
CA SER A 441 16.60 23.06 -5.48
C SER A 441 17.23 22.91 -6.84
N TRP A 442 17.30 21.69 -7.33
CA TRP A 442 18.07 21.29 -8.51
C TRP A 442 17.14 20.84 -9.62
N ALA A 443 17.42 21.30 -10.84
CA ALA A 443 16.79 20.76 -12.04
C ALA A 443 17.72 20.92 -13.24
N ARG A 444 17.35 20.30 -14.36
CA ARG A 444 18.04 20.53 -15.63
C ARG A 444 17.98 22.01 -16.04
N LYS A 445 19.04 22.46 -16.70
CA LYS A 445 19.31 23.89 -16.99
C LYS A 445 18.14 24.64 -17.61
N ASP A 446 17.43 24.02 -18.56
CA ASP A 446 16.33 24.67 -19.29
C ASP A 446 15.12 25.01 -18.41
N VAL A 447 14.99 24.43 -17.20
CA VAL A 447 13.85 24.63 -16.28
C VAL A 447 14.30 24.88 -14.84
N ALA A 448 15.57 25.23 -14.61
CA ALA A 448 16.12 25.47 -13.27
C ALA A 448 15.35 26.55 -12.50
N ASN A 449 14.88 27.60 -13.19
CA ASN A 449 14.08 28.67 -12.57
C ASN A 449 12.72 28.20 -12.03
N HIS A 450 12.17 27.09 -12.54
CA HIS A 450 10.86 26.57 -12.13
C HIS A 450 10.93 25.86 -10.76
N THR A 451 12.13 25.72 -10.19
CA THR A 451 12.35 25.16 -8.85
C THR A 451 12.10 26.17 -7.72
N LYS A 452 12.03 27.47 -8.04
CA LYS A 452 11.98 28.54 -7.03
C LYS A 452 10.79 28.44 -6.09
N TYR A 453 9.63 28.03 -6.60
CA TYR A 453 8.44 27.84 -5.77
C TYR A 453 8.64 26.71 -4.75
N ALA A 454 9.13 25.55 -5.19
CA ALA A 454 9.44 24.42 -4.32
C ALA A 454 10.50 24.79 -3.26
N LEU A 455 11.53 25.56 -3.63
CA LEU A 455 12.52 26.07 -2.68
C LEU A 455 11.87 26.91 -1.57
N ASN A 456 11.04 27.89 -1.94
CA ASN A 456 10.38 28.77 -0.98
C ASN A 456 9.44 27.98 -0.04
N VAL A 457 8.64 27.08 -0.59
CA VAL A 457 7.76 26.18 0.20
C VAL A 457 8.62 25.35 1.15
N GLY A 458 9.70 24.75 0.65
CA GLY A 458 10.50 23.84 1.45
C GLY A 458 11.23 24.52 2.61
N VAL A 459 11.69 25.76 2.41
CA VAL A 459 12.30 26.57 3.48
C VAL A 459 11.27 26.91 4.56
N ASP A 460 10.09 27.39 4.17
CA ASP A 460 9.03 27.81 5.10
C ASP A 460 8.51 26.62 5.92
N ILE A 461 8.13 25.54 5.24
CA ILE A 461 7.59 24.34 5.88
C ILE A 461 8.62 23.63 6.75
N MET A 462 9.91 23.62 6.36
CA MET A 462 10.95 23.03 7.22
C MET A 462 11.04 23.76 8.57
N ASN A 463 11.05 25.10 8.56
CA ASN A 463 11.07 25.89 9.80
C ASN A 463 9.79 25.64 10.62
N TYR A 464 8.64 25.60 9.96
CA TYR A 464 7.37 25.26 10.60
C TYR A 464 7.43 23.87 11.25
N TYR A 465 7.99 22.85 10.61
CA TYR A 465 8.11 21.51 11.18
C TYR A 465 9.12 21.38 12.31
N GLU A 466 10.24 22.11 12.28
CA GLU A 466 11.15 22.16 13.42
C GLU A 466 10.43 22.69 14.67
N ASP A 467 9.66 23.78 14.53
CA ASP A 467 8.87 24.37 15.60
C ASP A 467 7.66 23.49 15.98
N TYR A 468 6.94 22.99 14.98
CA TYR A 468 5.74 22.19 15.17
C TYR A 468 6.06 20.83 15.78
N LEU A 469 7.14 20.16 15.40
CA LEU A 469 7.54 18.89 16.00
C LEU A 469 8.42 19.07 17.24
N ASP A 470 8.88 20.29 17.50
CA ASP A 470 9.79 20.65 18.60
C ASP A 470 11.08 19.79 18.55
N VAL A 471 11.57 19.49 17.34
CA VAL A 471 12.76 18.67 17.10
C VAL A 471 13.54 19.27 15.93
N ASN A 472 14.62 19.99 16.23
CA ASN A 472 15.52 20.51 15.20
C ASN A 472 16.33 19.38 14.58
N LEU A 473 16.49 19.42 13.27
CA LEU A 473 17.31 18.45 12.55
C LEU A 473 18.74 18.98 12.43
N PRO A 474 19.78 18.19 12.75
CA PRO A 474 21.17 18.65 12.63
C PRO A 474 21.65 18.55 11.17
N LEU A 475 20.95 19.23 10.27
CA LEU A 475 21.26 19.31 8.84
C LEU A 475 22.12 20.55 8.57
N SER A 476 23.23 20.38 7.86
CA SER A 476 23.97 21.51 7.28
C SER A 476 23.34 22.00 5.97
N LYS A 477 22.55 21.13 5.32
CA LYS A 477 21.89 21.40 4.05
C LYS A 477 20.62 20.58 3.86
N SER A 478 19.76 21.02 2.95
CA SER A 478 18.63 20.26 2.41
C SER A 478 18.53 20.47 0.90
N ASP A 479 18.68 19.39 0.13
CA ASP A 479 18.60 19.42 -1.33
C ASP A 479 17.29 18.80 -1.81
N MET A 480 16.58 19.48 -2.72
CA MET A 480 15.43 18.96 -3.45
C MET A 480 15.79 18.84 -4.93
N VAL A 481 15.62 17.68 -5.55
CA VAL A 481 16.10 17.42 -6.93
C VAL A 481 14.95 16.96 -7.82
N ALA A 482 14.64 17.74 -8.85
CA ALA A 482 13.68 17.36 -9.89
C ALA A 482 14.36 16.45 -10.93
N VAL A 483 14.11 15.15 -10.83
CA VAL A 483 14.65 14.12 -11.73
C VAL A 483 13.67 13.86 -12.91
N PRO A 484 14.15 13.93 -14.17
CA PRO A 484 13.33 13.71 -15.37
C PRO A 484 12.59 12.37 -15.40
N ASP A 485 13.28 11.28 -15.04
CA ASP A 485 12.69 9.95 -14.93
C ASP A 485 12.79 9.49 -13.48
N PHE A 486 11.65 9.41 -12.81
CA PHE A 486 11.55 8.90 -11.44
C PHE A 486 10.36 7.96 -11.33
N GLY A 487 10.59 6.82 -10.68
CA GLY A 487 9.57 5.78 -10.51
C GLY A 487 8.38 6.29 -9.71
N PRO A 488 8.57 6.65 -8.42
CA PRO A 488 7.55 7.29 -7.61
C PRO A 488 7.37 8.77 -7.98
N GLU A 489 6.44 9.45 -7.29
CA GLU A 489 6.26 10.90 -7.45
C GLU A 489 7.37 11.68 -6.71
N ALA A 490 7.77 11.21 -5.52
CA ALA A 490 8.94 11.69 -4.79
C ALA A 490 9.49 10.63 -3.81
N MET A 491 10.59 10.94 -3.14
CA MET A 491 11.25 10.09 -2.13
C MET A 491 12.02 10.94 -1.12
N GLY A 492 11.68 10.77 0.16
CA GLY A 492 12.12 11.57 1.31
C GLY A 492 13.54 11.29 1.78
N ASN A 493 14.46 10.94 0.88
CA ASN A 493 15.86 10.62 1.21
C ASN A 493 16.49 11.71 2.09
N SER A 494 17.18 11.30 3.16
CA SER A 494 17.67 12.25 4.17
C SER A 494 18.65 13.27 3.57
N GLY A 495 18.27 14.54 3.62
CA GLY A 495 19.07 15.67 3.11
C GLY A 495 19.19 15.77 1.58
N LEU A 496 18.71 14.81 0.78
CA LEU A 496 18.72 14.85 -0.69
C LEU A 496 17.41 14.27 -1.24
N ILE A 497 16.33 15.02 -1.13
CA ILE A 497 14.99 14.59 -1.52
C ILE A 497 14.87 14.60 -3.04
N LEU A 498 14.36 13.51 -3.62
CA LEU A 498 14.21 13.35 -5.07
C LEU A 498 12.74 13.43 -5.46
N TYR A 499 12.44 14.19 -6.51
CA TYR A 499 11.10 14.39 -7.04
C TYR A 499 11.06 14.07 -8.53
N LYS A 500 9.91 13.60 -9.02
CA LYS A 500 9.61 13.65 -10.45
C LYS A 500 9.46 15.11 -10.88
N GLU A 501 10.01 15.49 -12.04
CA GLU A 501 9.93 16.87 -12.54
C GLU A 501 8.50 17.45 -12.55
N SER A 502 7.50 16.68 -12.98
CA SER A 502 6.11 17.14 -13.06
C SER A 502 5.45 17.43 -11.72
N SER A 503 6.12 17.08 -10.62
CA SER A 503 5.56 17.03 -9.27
C SER A 503 6.28 18.02 -8.34
N MET A 504 7.39 18.62 -8.80
CA MET A 504 8.14 19.65 -8.08
C MET A 504 8.25 20.96 -8.88
N LEU A 505 8.36 20.92 -10.21
CA LEU A 505 8.54 22.13 -11.01
C LEU A 505 7.24 22.90 -11.16
N PHE A 506 7.30 24.21 -10.90
CA PHE A 506 6.17 25.13 -11.02
C PHE A 506 6.55 26.32 -11.89
N ASP A 507 5.73 26.55 -12.92
CA ASP A 507 5.83 27.70 -13.81
C ASP A 507 4.50 28.49 -13.75
N PRO A 508 4.47 29.73 -13.23
CA PRO A 508 3.26 30.53 -13.18
C PRO A 508 2.55 30.72 -14.53
N GLU A 509 3.27 30.64 -15.65
CA GLU A 509 2.70 30.80 -16.99
C GLU A 509 2.12 29.50 -17.58
N GLU A 510 2.39 28.35 -16.96
CA GLU A 510 2.01 27.02 -17.50
C GLU A 510 1.45 26.02 -16.48
N SER A 511 1.60 26.29 -15.18
CA SER A 511 1.10 25.46 -14.08
C SER A 511 -0.22 26.00 -13.52
N SER A 512 -1.20 25.13 -13.32
CA SER A 512 -2.48 25.50 -12.71
C SER A 512 -2.37 25.69 -11.19
N GLU A 513 -3.37 26.31 -10.57
CA GLU A 513 -3.45 26.41 -9.10
C GLU A 513 -3.48 25.02 -8.44
N SER A 514 -4.09 24.01 -9.06
CA SER A 514 -4.00 22.63 -8.57
C SER A 514 -2.58 22.08 -8.62
N ASP A 515 -1.78 22.44 -9.63
CA ASP A 515 -0.36 22.03 -9.68
C ASP A 515 0.44 22.79 -8.60
N ARG A 516 0.10 24.05 -8.33
CA ARG A 516 0.68 24.85 -7.23
C ARG A 516 0.42 24.23 -5.85
N GLN A 517 -0.83 23.80 -5.61
CA GLN A 517 -1.23 23.09 -4.38
C GLN A 517 -0.51 21.74 -4.29
N GLY A 518 -0.52 20.96 -5.37
CA GLY A 518 0.13 19.65 -5.41
C GLY A 518 1.64 19.69 -5.15
N VAL A 519 2.36 20.68 -5.70
CA VAL A 519 3.79 20.87 -5.39
C VAL A 519 3.98 21.19 -3.90
N ALA A 520 3.13 22.04 -3.32
CA ALA A 520 3.26 22.40 -1.91
C ALA A 520 3.01 21.21 -0.98
N MET A 521 1.96 20.43 -1.26
CA MET A 521 1.64 19.19 -0.52
C MET A 521 2.76 18.16 -0.64
N LEU A 522 3.27 17.90 -1.84
CA LEU A 522 4.32 16.89 -2.02
C LEU A 522 5.64 17.33 -1.38
N VAL A 523 6.03 18.60 -1.47
CA VAL A 523 7.20 19.11 -0.74
C VAL A 523 7.01 18.94 0.76
N SER A 524 5.82 19.26 1.27
CA SER A 524 5.44 19.09 2.67
C SER A 524 5.54 17.63 3.14
N HIS A 525 5.03 16.69 2.34
CA HIS A 525 5.09 15.25 2.60
C HIS A 525 6.54 14.76 2.77
N GLU A 526 7.41 15.06 1.80
CA GLU A 526 8.80 14.57 1.84
C GLU A 526 9.65 15.23 2.93
N LEU A 527 9.29 16.47 3.33
CA LEU A 527 9.90 17.12 4.48
C LEU A 527 9.47 16.47 5.80
N ALA A 528 8.23 16.04 5.93
CA ALA A 528 7.77 15.30 7.10
C ALA A 528 8.56 13.98 7.30
N HIS A 529 8.96 13.32 6.20
CA HIS A 529 9.79 12.12 6.26
C HIS A 529 11.18 12.34 6.89
N GLN A 530 11.67 13.59 6.95
CA GLN A 530 12.93 13.89 7.65
C GLN A 530 12.85 13.55 9.14
N TRP A 531 11.65 13.52 9.72
CA TRP A 531 11.38 12.99 11.06
C TRP A 531 10.84 11.55 11.03
N PHE A 532 9.77 11.32 10.27
CA PHE A 532 9.04 10.05 10.22
C PHE A 532 9.47 9.21 9.02
N GLY A 533 10.39 8.27 9.26
CA GLY A 533 11.08 7.52 8.21
C GLY A 533 12.59 7.65 8.37
N ASN A 534 13.09 8.88 8.50
CA ASN A 534 14.53 9.14 8.58
C ASN A 534 15.05 9.12 10.01
N LEU A 535 14.64 10.11 10.81
CA LEU A 535 15.07 10.24 12.20
C LEU A 535 14.59 9.05 13.03
N VAL A 536 13.31 8.71 12.91
CA VAL A 536 12.69 7.53 13.52
C VAL A 536 12.20 6.60 12.41
N THR A 537 12.71 5.38 12.37
CA THR A 537 12.41 4.41 11.30
C THR A 537 11.67 3.21 11.87
N ALA A 538 10.80 2.58 11.09
CA ALA A 538 10.07 1.41 11.50
C ALA A 538 11.07 0.26 11.62
N LYS A 539 10.90 -0.59 12.63
CA LYS A 539 11.78 -1.74 12.86
C LYS A 539 11.73 -2.72 11.68
N TRP A 540 10.56 -2.86 11.06
CA TRP A 540 10.38 -3.65 9.86
C TRP A 540 9.30 -3.03 8.98
N TRP A 541 9.24 -3.45 7.72
CA TRP A 541 8.30 -2.95 6.73
C TRP A 541 6.82 -3.18 7.08
N SER A 542 6.51 -4.17 7.92
CA SER A 542 5.16 -4.36 8.47
C SER A 542 4.62 -3.14 9.22
N ASP A 543 5.53 -2.29 9.73
CA ASP A 543 5.23 -1.04 10.43
C ASP A 543 5.54 0.22 9.58
N VAL A 544 5.71 0.08 8.25
CA VAL A 544 6.02 1.22 7.36
C VAL A 544 4.92 2.27 7.34
N TRP A 545 3.69 1.90 7.71
CA TRP A 545 2.63 2.87 7.92
C TRP A 545 3.11 3.98 8.85
N LEU A 546 3.90 3.73 9.90
CA LEU A 546 4.47 4.78 10.77
C LEU A 546 5.28 5.87 10.04
N HIS A 547 5.68 5.68 8.77
CA HIS A 547 6.34 6.67 7.93
C HIS A 547 5.33 7.44 7.10
N GLU A 548 4.70 6.74 6.16
CA GLU A 548 3.84 7.32 5.12
C GLU A 548 2.63 8.00 5.76
N ALA A 549 2.07 7.36 6.77
CA ALA A 549 0.89 7.80 7.48
C ALA A 549 1.05 9.15 8.15
N PHE A 550 2.22 9.35 8.74
CA PHE A 550 2.58 10.58 9.38
C PHE A 550 2.95 11.66 8.37
N ALA A 551 3.64 11.28 7.30
CA ALA A 551 3.97 12.18 6.21
C ALA A 551 2.71 12.70 5.52
N THR A 552 1.74 11.84 5.19
CA THR A 552 0.45 12.21 4.60
C THR A 552 -0.37 13.11 5.51
N TYR A 553 -0.43 12.84 6.82
CA TYR A 553 -1.13 13.75 7.73
C TYR A 553 -0.49 15.14 7.76
N LEU A 554 0.84 15.19 7.86
CA LEU A 554 1.57 16.45 7.89
C LEU A 554 1.52 17.18 6.53
N GLU A 555 1.40 16.45 5.41
CA GLU A 555 1.39 17.02 4.06
C GLU A 555 0.39 18.16 3.89
N TYR A 556 -0.78 18.10 4.56
CA TYR A 556 -1.80 19.14 4.54
C TYR A 556 -1.48 20.29 5.51
N THR A 557 -0.87 20.00 6.66
CA THR A 557 -0.58 21.01 7.70
C THR A 557 0.47 22.03 7.26
N GLY A 558 1.44 21.64 6.43
CA GLY A 558 2.47 22.55 5.93
C GLY A 558 1.92 23.64 5.01
N PRO A 559 1.21 23.30 3.92
CA PRO A 559 0.53 24.27 3.08
C PRO A 559 -0.60 25.02 3.80
N ASP A 560 -1.29 24.42 4.77
CA ASP A 560 -2.27 25.13 5.62
C ASP A 560 -1.61 26.26 6.43
N HIS A 561 -0.42 25.99 6.98
CA HIS A 561 0.39 27.01 7.65
C HIS A 561 0.81 28.14 6.71
N MET A 562 1.35 27.77 5.54
CA MET A 562 1.88 28.73 4.57
C MET A 562 0.77 29.53 3.86
N TYR A 563 -0.39 28.90 3.63
CA TYR A 563 -1.54 29.44 2.93
C TYR A 563 -2.86 29.14 3.68
N PRO A 564 -3.16 29.87 4.77
CA PRO A 564 -4.35 29.61 5.59
C PRO A 564 -5.68 29.70 4.82
N ASP A 565 -5.73 30.49 3.75
CA ASP A 565 -6.92 30.67 2.91
C ASP A 565 -7.21 29.46 1.99
N TRP A 566 -6.33 28.45 1.95
CA TRP A 566 -6.55 27.23 1.17
C TRP A 566 -7.46 26.23 1.90
N ASN A 567 -7.59 26.30 3.22
CA ASN A 567 -8.36 25.37 4.06
C ASN A 567 -7.99 23.89 3.80
N MET A 568 -6.69 23.58 3.82
CA MET A 568 -6.18 22.27 3.40
C MET A 568 -6.71 21.11 4.25
N MET A 569 -7.07 21.36 5.50
CA MET A 569 -7.64 20.32 6.36
C MET A 569 -9.05 19.89 5.96
N ASP A 570 -9.79 20.72 5.22
CA ASP A 570 -11.07 20.32 4.63
C ASP A 570 -10.83 19.36 3.46
N ASP A 571 -9.80 19.64 2.64
CA ASP A 571 -9.35 18.74 1.59
C ASP A 571 -8.86 17.39 2.16
N PHE A 572 -8.17 17.37 3.31
CA PHE A 572 -7.74 16.12 3.96
C PHE A 572 -8.90 15.15 4.24
N VAL A 573 -10.03 15.67 4.76
CA VAL A 573 -11.22 14.85 5.02
C VAL A 573 -11.75 14.25 3.71
N PHE A 574 -11.75 15.04 2.64
CA PHE A 574 -12.27 14.59 1.36
C PHE A 574 -11.32 13.65 0.60
N ASP A 575 -10.02 13.96 0.56
CA ASP A 575 -9.04 13.27 -0.26
C ASP A 575 -8.39 12.07 0.42
N ILE A 576 -8.23 12.09 1.74
CA ILE A 576 -7.63 10.97 2.48
C ILE A 576 -8.72 10.09 3.09
N LEU A 577 -9.56 10.64 3.97
CA LEU A 577 -10.53 9.80 4.70
C LEU A 577 -11.54 9.12 3.76
N HIS A 578 -12.18 9.86 2.84
CA HIS A 578 -13.17 9.24 1.96
C HIS A 578 -12.57 8.24 0.96
N ASN A 579 -11.38 8.53 0.42
CA ASN A 579 -10.71 7.58 -0.47
C ASN A 579 -10.24 6.35 0.28
N GLY A 580 -9.72 6.51 1.50
CA GLY A 580 -9.34 5.42 2.40
C GLY A 580 -10.52 4.49 2.67
N LEU A 581 -11.66 5.03 3.09
CA LEU A 581 -12.90 4.28 3.31
C LEU A 581 -13.38 3.55 2.03
N LYS A 582 -13.33 4.20 0.86
CA LYS A 582 -13.72 3.56 -0.41
C LYS A 582 -12.93 2.28 -0.68
N TRP A 583 -11.61 2.30 -0.48
CA TRP A 583 -10.75 1.14 -0.72
C TRP A 583 -10.83 0.12 0.42
N ASP A 584 -10.93 0.58 1.65
CA ASP A 584 -11.04 -0.27 2.84
C ASP A 584 -12.43 -0.90 2.98
N GLY A 585 -13.42 -0.55 2.13
CA GLY A 585 -14.67 -1.30 2.04
C GLY A 585 -14.58 -2.62 1.26
N MET A 586 -13.50 -2.89 0.52
CA MET A 586 -13.43 -4.08 -0.35
C MET A 586 -13.16 -5.39 0.42
N ALA A 587 -13.80 -6.50 0.04
CA ALA A 587 -13.60 -7.81 0.68
C ALA A 587 -12.17 -8.37 0.52
N VAL A 588 -11.44 -7.93 -0.52
CA VAL A 588 -10.07 -8.37 -0.81
C VAL A 588 -9.02 -7.49 -0.08
N ARG A 589 -9.42 -6.69 0.92
CA ARG A 589 -8.49 -5.81 1.64
C ARG A 589 -7.75 -6.53 2.78
N ARG A 590 -6.50 -6.11 2.98
CA ARG A 590 -5.57 -6.57 4.02
C ARG A 590 -5.61 -5.62 5.23
N PRO A 591 -5.29 -6.09 6.45
CA PRO A 591 -5.06 -5.20 7.60
C PRO A 591 -3.92 -4.20 7.34
N VAL A 592 -3.94 -3.06 8.05
CA VAL A 592 -2.91 -2.01 7.96
C VAL A 592 -1.52 -2.57 8.32
N ASN A 593 -1.43 -3.30 9.43
CA ASN A 593 -0.22 -4.04 9.79
C ASN A 593 -0.35 -5.50 9.33
N LYS A 594 0.59 -5.94 8.49
CA LYS A 594 0.69 -7.32 8.03
C LYS A 594 2.14 -7.75 8.03
N GLU A 595 2.40 -8.96 8.53
CA GLU A 595 3.73 -9.57 8.44
C GLU A 595 4.10 -9.82 6.97
N VAL A 596 5.32 -9.43 6.59
CA VAL A 596 5.85 -9.54 5.23
C VAL A 596 7.29 -10.06 5.26
N SER A 597 7.62 -10.88 4.27
CA SER A 597 8.93 -11.51 4.18
C SER A 597 9.63 -11.21 2.85
N PHE A 598 8.88 -11.11 1.74
CA PHE A 598 9.48 -10.94 0.41
C PHE A 598 9.36 -9.52 -0.15
N PRO A 599 10.33 -9.02 -0.96
CA PRO A 599 10.29 -7.67 -1.54
C PRO A 599 8.97 -7.28 -2.24
N GLY A 600 8.37 -8.20 -3.00
CA GLY A 600 7.10 -7.93 -3.70
C GLY A 600 5.89 -7.73 -2.80
N GLU A 601 5.95 -8.19 -1.54
CA GLU A 601 4.90 -7.98 -0.53
C GLU A 601 5.06 -6.62 0.17
N ILE A 602 6.30 -6.12 0.27
CA ILE A 602 6.63 -4.82 0.86
C ILE A 602 6.09 -3.66 0.01
N ASP A 603 6.16 -3.77 -1.32
CA ASP A 603 5.65 -2.77 -2.26
C ASP A 603 4.15 -2.43 -2.10
N GLY A 604 3.40 -3.25 -1.37
CA GLY A 604 1.96 -3.07 -1.13
C GLY A 604 1.61 -2.47 0.24
N LEU A 605 2.59 -2.05 1.06
CA LEU A 605 2.41 -1.72 2.48
C LEU A 605 2.15 -0.23 2.85
N PHE A 606 2.14 0.68 1.88
CA PHE A 606 2.16 2.13 2.09
C PHE A 606 0.73 2.75 2.20
N ASP A 607 0.29 3.14 3.42
CA ASP A 607 -1.08 3.60 3.76
C ASP A 607 -1.08 4.57 5.02
N ASP A 608 -2.16 5.36 5.28
CA ASP A 608 -2.11 6.63 6.08
C ASP A 608 -2.82 6.75 7.48
N ILE A 609 -2.22 7.40 8.54
CA ILE A 609 -2.59 7.71 9.99
C ILE A 609 -1.44 8.45 10.82
N SER A 610 -1.72 9.20 11.92
CA SER A 610 -0.86 10.26 12.56
C SER A 610 -0.31 10.12 14.04
N TYR A 611 0.58 11.09 14.40
CA TYR A 611 1.06 11.73 15.70
C TYR A 611 2.00 11.04 16.75
N GLU A 612 3.13 11.61 17.27
CA GLU A 612 3.33 12.49 18.47
C GLU A 612 4.77 13.08 18.62
N LYS A 613 4.96 14.24 19.30
CA LYS A 613 6.24 14.98 19.43
C LYS A 613 7.29 14.38 20.41
N ARG A 614 6.89 13.87 21.59
CA ARG A 614 7.86 13.30 22.56
C ARG A 614 8.44 11.96 22.11
N PHE A 615 7.69 11.25 21.28
CA PHE A 615 8.10 10.03 20.60
C PHE A 615 9.37 10.26 19.76
N LEU A 616 9.37 11.30 18.92
CA LEU A 616 10.53 11.66 18.09
C LEU A 616 11.78 11.92 18.92
N LYS A 617 11.68 12.67 20.02
CA LYS A 617 12.81 12.94 20.93
C LYS A 617 13.39 11.67 21.58
N LYS A 618 12.54 10.71 21.93
CA LYS A 618 12.96 9.46 22.59
C LYS A 618 13.68 8.51 21.62
N TYR A 619 13.20 8.41 20.38
CA TYR A 619 13.64 7.41 19.42
C TYR A 619 14.54 7.97 18.30
N GLN A 620 15.16 9.14 18.51
CA GLN A 620 16.08 9.73 17.53
C GLN A 620 17.15 8.74 17.09
N TYR A 621 17.32 8.60 15.78
CA TYR A 621 18.25 7.68 15.14
C TYR A 621 18.05 6.20 15.48
N SER A 622 16.90 5.84 16.04
CA SER A 622 16.55 4.47 16.43
C SER A 622 15.45 3.92 15.53
N THR A 623 15.00 2.70 15.84
CA THR A 623 13.82 2.09 15.21
C THR A 623 12.72 1.78 16.21
N VAL A 624 11.49 1.70 15.71
CA VAL A 624 10.25 1.62 16.51
C VAL A 624 9.28 0.59 15.93
N THR A 625 8.43 0.04 16.79
CA THR A 625 7.21 -0.68 16.38
C THR A 625 5.97 0.16 16.68
N HIS A 626 4.80 -0.29 16.23
CA HIS A 626 3.54 0.35 16.60
C HIS A 626 3.28 0.37 18.12
N ASP A 627 3.75 -0.65 18.86
CA ASP A 627 3.63 -0.67 20.32
C ASP A 627 4.44 0.45 21.00
N ASP A 628 5.60 0.82 20.45
CA ASP A 628 6.38 1.95 20.96
C ASP A 628 5.58 3.26 20.88
N LEU A 629 4.84 3.44 19.80
CA LEU A 629 3.96 4.58 19.60
C LEU A 629 2.80 4.57 20.60
N TYR A 630 2.11 3.45 20.77
CA TYR A 630 0.98 3.33 21.71
C TYR A 630 1.42 3.66 23.13
N ASN A 631 2.58 3.14 23.55
CA ASN A 631 3.16 3.42 24.85
C ASN A 631 3.50 4.90 25.04
N ALA A 632 3.95 5.59 23.98
CA ALA A 632 4.20 7.04 24.03
C ALA A 632 2.90 7.83 24.22
N LEU A 633 1.88 7.53 23.40
CA LEU A 633 0.58 8.19 23.47
C LEU A 633 -0.11 7.98 24.83
N GLU A 634 -0.08 6.78 25.39
CA GLU A 634 -0.64 6.50 26.72
C GLU A 634 0.09 7.27 27.82
N LYS A 635 1.41 7.37 27.72
CA LYS A 635 2.23 8.14 28.66
C LYS A 635 1.89 9.63 28.58
N GLN A 636 1.73 10.18 27.38
CA GLN A 636 1.37 11.57 27.18
C GLN A 636 -0.04 11.87 27.69
N ALA A 637 -1.02 11.00 27.42
CA ALA A 637 -2.37 11.13 27.96
C ALA A 637 -2.41 11.12 29.50
N LYS A 638 -1.47 10.42 30.16
CA LYS A 638 -1.27 10.49 31.62
C LYS A 638 -0.74 11.85 32.07
N ILE A 639 0.21 12.43 31.34
CA ILE A 639 0.77 13.75 31.65
C ILE A 639 -0.29 14.85 31.50
N ASP A 640 -1.11 14.77 30.44
CA ASP A 640 -2.13 15.79 30.14
C ASP A 640 -3.41 15.65 30.97
N GLY A 641 -3.48 14.68 31.90
CA GLY A 641 -4.67 14.39 32.69
C GLY A 641 -5.84 13.81 31.87
N LYS A 642 -5.58 13.33 30.65
CA LYS A 642 -6.55 12.75 29.71
C LYS A 642 -6.68 11.23 29.80
N SER A 643 -6.08 10.59 30.80
CA SER A 643 -6.10 9.11 30.93
C SER A 643 -7.47 8.47 31.00
N LYS A 644 -8.54 9.22 31.27
CA LYS A 644 -9.92 8.70 31.24
C LYS A 644 -10.43 8.42 29.83
N PHE A 645 -9.88 9.08 28.82
CA PHE A 645 -10.29 8.98 27.42
C PHE A 645 -9.38 8.04 26.60
N VAL A 646 -8.26 7.61 27.19
CA VAL A 646 -7.13 7.01 26.48
C VAL A 646 -6.60 5.80 27.27
N GLN A 647 -7.50 4.95 27.78
CA GLN A 647 -7.09 3.68 28.39
C GLN A 647 -7.08 2.59 27.32
N ASN A 648 -6.02 1.78 27.31
CA ASN A 648 -5.91 0.63 26.41
C ASN A 648 -5.84 1.07 24.94
N ILE A 649 -4.97 2.05 24.63
CA ILE A 649 -4.75 2.51 23.24
C ILE A 649 -4.41 1.32 22.37
N LYS A 650 -3.54 0.44 22.87
CA LYS A 650 -3.17 -0.78 22.17
C LYS A 650 -4.41 -1.55 21.73
N HIS A 651 -5.33 -1.87 22.64
CA HIS A 651 -6.55 -2.58 22.26
C HIS A 651 -7.40 -1.81 21.24
N ILE A 652 -7.57 -0.49 21.40
CA ILE A 652 -8.35 0.32 20.45
C ILE A 652 -7.69 0.30 19.08
N VAL A 653 -6.42 0.69 18.99
CA VAL A 653 -5.71 0.82 17.70
C VAL A 653 -5.49 -0.56 17.07
N ASP A 654 -5.24 -1.62 17.84
CA ASP A 654 -5.16 -2.99 17.34
C ASP A 654 -6.44 -3.40 16.60
N THR A 655 -7.64 -2.95 17.04
CA THR A 655 -8.88 -3.20 16.28
C THR A 655 -8.93 -2.48 14.92
N TRP A 656 -8.23 -1.35 14.77
CA TRP A 656 -8.17 -0.58 13.52
C TRP A 656 -7.02 -1.01 12.60
N ILE A 657 -5.92 -1.56 13.14
CA ILE A 657 -4.71 -1.86 12.36
C ILE A 657 -4.50 -3.35 12.07
N LEU A 658 -5.00 -4.25 12.92
CA LEU A 658 -4.83 -5.70 12.77
C LEU A 658 -6.04 -6.38 12.11
N GLN A 659 -7.14 -5.66 11.95
CA GLN A 659 -8.34 -6.09 11.24
C GLN A 659 -8.44 -5.31 9.92
N SER A 660 -9.04 -5.92 8.90
CA SER A 660 -9.34 -5.20 7.66
C SER A 660 -10.76 -4.64 7.68
N ASN A 661 -10.97 -3.59 6.88
CA ASN A 661 -12.22 -2.84 6.80
C ASN A 661 -12.51 -2.01 8.07
N TYR A 662 -13.66 -1.31 8.04
CA TYR A 662 -14.12 -0.42 9.10
C TYR A 662 -15.56 -0.73 9.51
N PRO A 663 -16.02 -0.31 10.69
CA PRO A 663 -17.40 -0.53 11.11
C PRO A 663 -18.36 0.50 10.51
N THR A 664 -19.55 0.06 10.11
CA THR A 664 -20.73 0.91 9.97
C THR A 664 -21.38 1.08 11.33
N VAL A 665 -21.67 2.32 11.74
CA VAL A 665 -22.44 2.59 12.96
C VAL A 665 -23.89 2.91 12.58
N THR A 666 -24.81 2.04 12.99
CA THR A 666 -26.26 2.26 12.80
C THR A 666 -26.84 2.92 14.03
N ILE A 667 -27.55 4.03 13.84
CA ILE A 667 -28.24 4.77 14.89
C ILE A 667 -29.74 4.63 14.67
N THR A 668 -30.41 3.95 15.59
CA THR A 668 -31.88 3.83 15.59
C THR A 668 -32.44 4.71 16.69
N LYS A 669 -33.35 5.62 16.33
CA LYS A 669 -34.06 6.47 17.28
C LYS A 669 -35.51 6.00 17.44
N GLU A 670 -35.87 5.55 18.63
CA GLU A 670 -37.23 5.15 18.99
C GLU A 670 -37.72 6.05 20.15
N GLY A 671 -38.54 7.05 19.83
CA GLY A 671 -38.91 8.07 20.81
C GLY A 671 -37.70 8.91 21.23
N ASP A 672 -37.38 8.88 22.53
CA ASP A 672 -36.19 9.52 23.11
C ASP A 672 -34.98 8.57 23.22
N ASP A 673 -35.17 7.27 22.96
CA ASP A 673 -34.11 6.27 23.04
C ASP A 673 -33.28 6.26 21.74
N LEU A 674 -31.96 6.27 21.91
CA LEU A 674 -30.97 6.13 20.84
C LEU A 674 -30.23 4.81 21.02
N THR A 675 -30.43 3.88 20.08
CA THR A 675 -29.71 2.62 20.02
C THR A 675 -28.60 2.73 18.98
N LEU A 676 -27.36 2.42 19.38
CA LEU A 676 -26.21 2.37 18.50
C LEU A 676 -25.78 0.91 18.34
N SER A 677 -25.67 0.44 17.11
CA SER A 677 -25.06 -0.84 16.77
C SER A 677 -23.93 -0.64 15.77
N GLN A 678 -22.95 -1.55 15.76
CA GLN A 678 -21.89 -1.55 14.75
C GLN A 678 -21.83 -2.90 14.05
N SER A 679 -21.50 -2.88 12.76
CA SER A 679 -21.23 -4.08 11.96
C SER A 679 -20.08 -3.79 11.00
N ARG A 680 -19.32 -4.82 10.60
CA ARG A 680 -18.22 -4.66 9.65
C ARG A 680 -18.76 -4.21 8.30
N TYR A 681 -18.15 -3.19 7.71
CA TYR A 681 -18.50 -2.73 6.38
C TYR A 681 -17.73 -3.51 5.30
N ILE A 682 -18.44 -4.16 4.38
CA ILE A 682 -17.87 -4.85 3.22
C ILE A 682 -18.74 -4.54 2.00
N VAL A 683 -18.13 -4.19 0.88
CA VAL A 683 -18.77 -3.85 -0.40
C VAL A 683 -19.17 -5.09 -1.21
N ASP A 684 -18.54 -6.24 -0.95
CA ASP A 684 -18.70 -7.48 -1.74
C ASP A 684 -19.76 -8.43 -1.16
N ASN A 685 -20.67 -8.90 -2.02
CA ASN A 685 -21.77 -9.79 -1.68
C ASN A 685 -21.62 -11.20 -2.27
N GLU A 686 -20.54 -11.50 -3.01
CA GLU A 686 -20.44 -12.81 -3.70
C GLU A 686 -19.95 -13.96 -2.81
N ASN A 687 -19.50 -13.74 -1.57
CA ASN A 687 -19.08 -14.81 -0.64
C ASN A 687 -19.23 -14.48 0.85
N VAL A 688 -20.14 -13.59 1.25
CA VAL A 688 -20.40 -13.29 2.66
C VAL A 688 -21.66 -14.04 3.08
N ASP A 689 -21.56 -14.87 4.13
CA ASP A 689 -22.74 -15.45 4.79
C ASP A 689 -23.76 -14.33 5.07
N GLU A 690 -25.04 -14.55 4.73
CA GLU A 690 -26.11 -13.53 4.76
C GLU A 690 -26.21 -12.76 6.11
N ASP A 691 -25.71 -13.34 7.20
CA ASP A 691 -25.69 -12.76 8.55
C ASP A 691 -24.67 -11.61 8.78
N ASN A 692 -23.74 -11.34 7.85
CA ASN A 692 -22.68 -10.33 8.01
C ASN A 692 -22.80 -9.11 7.07
N SER A 693 -23.91 -8.99 6.34
CA SER A 693 -24.16 -7.81 5.49
C SER A 693 -24.66 -6.62 6.33
N SER A 694 -24.13 -5.42 6.06
CA SER A 694 -24.72 -4.19 6.60
C SER A 694 -26.13 -4.03 6.02
N PRO A 695 -27.18 -3.88 6.83
CA PRO A 695 -28.57 -3.78 6.36
C PRO A 695 -28.85 -2.55 5.49
N PHE A 696 -27.88 -1.64 5.36
CA PHE A 696 -28.02 -0.42 4.58
C PHE A 696 -27.52 -0.49 3.15
N GLU A 697 -26.80 -1.52 2.69
CA GLU A 697 -25.94 -1.31 1.50
C GLU A 697 -26.00 -2.34 0.37
N SER A 698 -26.94 -3.28 0.41
CA SER A 698 -27.21 -4.17 -0.75
C SER A 698 -28.65 -4.10 -1.26
N GLY A 699 -29.34 -2.97 -1.03
CA GLY A 699 -30.73 -2.79 -1.44
C GLY A 699 -30.97 -1.49 -2.21
N ASP A 700 -31.92 -1.55 -3.15
CA ASP A 700 -32.38 -0.44 -4.01
C ASP A 700 -32.61 0.89 -3.25
N LEU A 701 -33.08 0.80 -2.00
CA LEU A 701 -33.44 1.95 -1.15
C LEU A 701 -32.24 2.87 -0.82
N ALA A 702 -31.06 2.31 -0.63
CA ALA A 702 -29.88 3.09 -0.25
C ALA A 702 -29.32 3.87 -1.44
N THR A 703 -29.30 3.23 -2.61
CA THR A 703 -28.99 3.88 -3.88
C THR A 703 -30.02 4.94 -4.21
N GLU A 704 -31.32 4.66 -4.01
CA GLU A 704 -32.41 5.63 -4.22
C GLU A 704 -32.21 6.90 -3.38
N ILE A 705 -31.97 6.76 -2.08
CA ILE A 705 -31.67 7.89 -1.19
C ILE A 705 -30.44 8.66 -1.68
N ALA A 706 -29.36 7.95 -1.99
CA ALA A 706 -28.11 8.55 -2.43
C ALA A 706 -28.29 9.38 -3.71
N VAL A 707 -28.93 8.84 -4.75
CA VAL A 707 -29.14 9.61 -5.98
C VAL A 707 -30.09 10.78 -5.78
N HIS A 708 -31.04 10.69 -4.85
CA HIS A 708 -31.92 11.82 -4.50
C HIS A 708 -31.20 12.95 -3.76
N VAL A 709 -30.15 12.68 -3.01
CA VAL A 709 -29.30 13.75 -2.44
C VAL A 709 -28.62 14.54 -3.56
N LEU A 710 -28.30 13.94 -4.72
CA LEU A 710 -27.74 14.69 -5.85
C LEU A 710 -28.71 15.74 -6.42
N ASP A 711 -29.99 15.73 -6.02
CA ASP A 711 -31.00 16.70 -6.47
C ASP A 711 -30.77 18.11 -5.94
N TYR A 712 -30.04 18.30 -4.83
CA TYR A 712 -29.74 19.64 -4.30
C TYR A 712 -28.57 20.32 -5.03
N LEU A 713 -27.72 19.56 -5.74
CA LEU A 713 -26.51 20.08 -6.38
C LEU A 713 -26.68 21.29 -7.29
N PRO A 714 -27.79 21.46 -8.04
CA PRO A 714 -28.00 22.68 -8.82
C PRO A 714 -27.98 23.96 -7.97
N ASP A 715 -28.26 23.85 -6.67
CA ASP A 715 -28.28 24.97 -5.73
C ASP A 715 -26.99 25.14 -4.91
N GLU A 716 -26.06 24.19 -5.00
CA GLU A 716 -24.79 24.20 -4.28
C GLU A 716 -23.76 25.11 -4.95
N ASP A 717 -23.06 25.89 -4.13
CA ASP A 717 -22.02 26.82 -4.53
C ASP A 717 -20.70 26.59 -3.74
N ASP A 718 -20.72 25.81 -2.65
CA ASP A 718 -19.55 25.51 -1.83
C ASP A 718 -18.62 24.48 -2.50
N TYR A 719 -17.31 24.69 -2.33
CA TYR A 719 -16.27 23.94 -3.02
C TYR A 719 -16.26 22.44 -2.68
N ILE A 720 -16.22 22.09 -1.40
CA ILE A 720 -16.07 20.70 -0.94
C ILE A 720 -17.27 19.83 -1.36
N PRO A 721 -18.54 20.26 -1.15
CA PRO A 721 -19.68 19.48 -1.60
C PRO A 721 -19.73 19.30 -3.12
N LEU A 722 -19.40 20.35 -3.90
CA LEU A 722 -19.32 20.25 -5.36
C LEU A 722 -18.25 19.26 -5.81
N LEU A 723 -17.06 19.31 -5.20
CA LEU A 723 -15.96 18.41 -5.53
C LEU A 723 -16.32 16.94 -5.24
N ALA A 724 -16.95 16.68 -4.09
CA ALA A 724 -17.42 15.37 -3.71
C ALA A 724 -18.47 14.83 -4.67
N ALA A 725 -19.46 15.66 -5.02
CA ALA A 725 -20.47 15.30 -6.00
C ALA A 725 -19.89 15.01 -7.38
N MET A 726 -18.93 15.82 -7.85
CA MET A 726 -18.29 15.63 -9.16
C MET A 726 -17.56 14.27 -9.24
N ARG A 727 -16.87 13.85 -8.18
CA ARG A 727 -16.20 12.54 -8.11
C ARG A 727 -17.18 11.38 -8.23
N GLU A 728 -18.34 11.46 -7.57
CA GLU A 728 -19.38 10.45 -7.67
C GLU A 728 -20.08 10.45 -9.03
N LEU A 729 -20.28 11.63 -9.63
CA LEU A 729 -20.84 11.75 -10.98
C LEU A 729 -19.88 11.19 -12.04
N ASP A 730 -18.57 11.34 -11.89
CA ASP A 730 -17.59 10.70 -12.77
C ASP A 730 -17.63 9.16 -12.66
N TYR A 731 -17.79 8.63 -11.44
CA TYR A 731 -17.99 7.19 -11.25
C TYR A 731 -19.28 6.70 -11.94
N LEU A 732 -20.39 7.42 -11.75
CA LEU A 732 -21.66 7.11 -12.42
C LEU A 732 -21.55 7.20 -13.93
N LYS A 733 -20.80 8.17 -14.45
CA LYS A 733 -20.52 8.29 -15.88
C LYS A 733 -19.81 7.05 -16.41
N ASP A 734 -18.78 6.58 -15.72
CA ASP A 734 -18.02 5.38 -16.08
C ASP A 734 -18.90 4.12 -16.07
N VAL A 735 -19.74 3.96 -15.04
CA VAL A 735 -20.70 2.85 -14.93
C VAL A 735 -21.73 2.89 -16.07
N LEU A 736 -22.27 4.08 -16.38
CA LEU A 736 -23.36 4.24 -17.32
C LEU A 736 -22.91 4.37 -18.78
N ASP A 737 -21.62 4.58 -19.09
CA ASP A 737 -21.10 4.93 -20.42
C ASP A 737 -21.50 3.94 -21.54
N ARG A 738 -21.72 2.66 -21.20
CA ARG A 738 -22.13 1.62 -22.16
C ARG A 738 -23.61 1.27 -22.12
N THR A 739 -24.36 1.91 -21.23
CA THR A 739 -25.79 1.69 -21.09
C THR A 739 -26.61 2.65 -21.95
N LYS A 740 -27.91 2.37 -22.11
CA LYS A 740 -28.85 3.30 -22.76
C LYS A 740 -29.03 4.61 -21.97
N LEU A 741 -28.63 4.63 -20.69
CA LEU A 741 -28.76 5.79 -19.80
C LEU A 741 -27.65 6.82 -19.96
N SER A 742 -26.51 6.49 -20.58
CA SER A 742 -25.37 7.42 -20.78
C SER A 742 -25.81 8.79 -21.32
N SER A 743 -26.70 8.81 -22.31
CA SER A 743 -27.21 10.04 -22.91
C SER A 743 -28.13 10.83 -21.96
N THR A 744 -28.96 10.14 -21.18
CA THR A 744 -29.85 10.75 -20.18
C THR A 744 -29.05 11.33 -19.02
N PHE A 745 -28.07 10.56 -18.50
CA PHE A 745 -27.14 11.01 -17.47
C PHE A 745 -26.36 12.26 -17.91
N SER A 746 -25.84 12.27 -19.14
CA SER A 746 -25.12 13.44 -19.68
C SER A 746 -25.99 14.70 -19.68
N LYS A 747 -27.28 14.57 -20.01
CA LYS A 747 -28.22 15.70 -19.97
C LYS A 747 -28.53 16.14 -18.53
N PHE A 748 -28.69 15.21 -17.59
CA PHE A 748 -28.80 15.54 -16.17
C PHE A 748 -27.58 16.33 -15.68
N ALA A 749 -26.37 15.79 -15.85
CA ALA A 749 -25.13 16.45 -15.43
C ALA A 749 -25.00 17.85 -16.08
N LYS A 750 -25.33 17.96 -17.37
CA LYS A 750 -25.38 19.23 -18.09
C LYS A 750 -26.36 20.23 -17.44
N LYS A 751 -27.57 19.81 -17.06
CA LYS A 751 -28.55 20.68 -16.39
C LYS A 751 -28.02 21.12 -15.04
N THR A 752 -27.51 20.19 -14.23
CA THR A 752 -26.98 20.42 -12.89
C THR A 752 -25.90 21.50 -12.90
N PHE A 753 -24.87 21.36 -13.73
CA PHE A 753 -23.73 22.31 -13.73
C PHE A 753 -23.95 23.55 -14.60
N SER A 754 -25.11 23.71 -15.25
CA SER A 754 -25.36 24.87 -16.12
C SER A 754 -25.40 26.20 -15.35
N ARG A 755 -25.95 26.19 -14.13
CA ARG A 755 -25.99 27.37 -13.25
C ARG A 755 -24.58 27.74 -12.80
N GLN A 756 -23.85 26.78 -12.25
CA GLN A 756 -22.49 26.96 -11.75
C GLN A 756 -21.58 27.45 -12.87
N PHE A 757 -21.61 26.82 -14.05
CA PHE A 757 -20.84 27.27 -15.20
C PHE A 757 -21.10 28.74 -15.56
N ARG A 758 -22.37 29.19 -15.57
CA ARG A 758 -22.70 30.59 -15.88
C ARG A 758 -22.16 31.58 -14.84
N LYS A 759 -22.06 31.16 -13.56
CA LYS A 759 -21.38 31.96 -12.52
C LYS A 759 -19.87 32.01 -12.77
N CYS A 760 -19.27 30.88 -13.16
CA CYS A 760 -17.83 30.79 -13.45
C CYS A 760 -17.40 31.54 -14.72
N ASN A 761 -18.30 31.67 -15.71
CA ASN A 761 -17.98 32.09 -17.09
C ASN A 761 -17.42 33.53 -17.23
N ASN A 762 -17.37 34.31 -16.16
CA ASN A 762 -16.68 35.60 -16.15
C ASN A 762 -15.18 35.49 -15.81
N TYR A 763 -14.67 34.31 -15.43
CA TYR A 763 -13.26 34.05 -15.11
C TYR A 763 -12.63 35.01 -14.08
N THR A 764 -13.45 35.55 -13.18
CA THR A 764 -13.06 36.57 -12.18
C THR A 764 -12.68 35.99 -10.83
N ALA A 765 -12.51 34.67 -10.71
CA ALA A 765 -12.16 34.04 -9.43
C ALA A 765 -10.83 34.59 -8.90
N GLU A 766 -10.89 35.13 -7.68
CA GLU A 766 -9.74 35.73 -7.03
C GLU A 766 -9.07 34.72 -6.09
N SER A 767 -9.87 33.90 -5.38
CA SER A 767 -9.36 32.94 -4.40
C SER A 767 -8.83 31.66 -5.04
N HIS A 768 -7.97 30.95 -4.31
CA HIS A 768 -7.36 29.69 -4.76
C HIS A 768 -8.39 28.58 -4.94
N THR A 769 -9.25 28.37 -3.93
CA THR A 769 -10.32 27.37 -3.95
C THR A 769 -11.35 27.64 -5.05
N GLU A 770 -11.70 28.91 -5.30
CA GLU A 770 -12.59 29.30 -6.41
C GLU A 770 -11.98 28.97 -7.78
N LYS A 771 -10.68 29.19 -7.97
CA LYS A 771 -10.01 28.85 -9.24
C LYS A 771 -10.03 27.35 -9.51
N ILE A 772 -9.80 26.53 -8.48
CA ILE A 772 -9.88 25.07 -8.59
C ILE A 772 -11.33 24.62 -8.81
N ALA A 773 -12.29 25.19 -8.09
CA ALA A 773 -13.72 24.94 -8.29
C ALA A 773 -14.14 25.24 -9.74
N ASN A 774 -13.79 26.43 -10.24
CA ASN A 774 -14.13 26.86 -11.60
C ASN A 774 -13.54 25.93 -12.67
N LYS A 775 -12.28 25.53 -12.51
CA LYS A 775 -11.64 24.53 -13.37
C LYS A 775 -12.45 23.23 -13.44
N ASN A 776 -12.87 22.71 -12.28
CA ASN A 776 -13.63 21.46 -12.20
C ASN A 776 -15.05 21.61 -12.78
N VAL A 777 -15.75 22.71 -12.49
CA VAL A 777 -17.07 23.03 -13.06
C VAL A 777 -17.00 23.14 -14.58
N VAL A 778 -16.01 23.85 -15.12
CA VAL A 778 -15.82 24.01 -16.57
C VAL A 778 -15.49 22.66 -17.23
N GLY A 779 -14.62 21.86 -16.61
CA GLY A 779 -14.32 20.49 -17.02
C GLY A 779 -15.58 19.64 -17.13
N MET A 780 -16.36 19.59 -16.04
CA MET A 780 -17.59 18.80 -15.96
C MET A 780 -18.65 19.26 -16.98
N ALA A 781 -18.81 20.57 -17.18
CA ALA A 781 -19.74 21.11 -18.18
C ALA A 781 -19.35 20.73 -19.62
N CYS A 782 -18.08 20.89 -19.99
CA CYS A 782 -17.59 20.56 -21.32
C CYS A 782 -17.59 19.04 -21.58
N ASP A 783 -17.15 18.23 -20.61
CA ASP A 783 -17.09 16.77 -20.71
C ASP A 783 -18.47 16.10 -20.80
N ASN A 784 -19.54 16.80 -20.40
CA ASN A 784 -20.93 16.35 -20.48
C ASN A 784 -21.76 17.06 -21.55
N GLY A 785 -21.13 17.80 -22.47
CA GLY A 785 -21.80 18.29 -23.68
C GLY A 785 -22.57 19.61 -23.51
N TYR A 786 -22.21 20.44 -22.53
CA TYR A 786 -22.78 21.79 -22.42
C TYR A 786 -22.32 22.66 -23.59
N LYS A 787 -23.27 23.16 -24.39
CA LYS A 787 -22.99 23.78 -25.70
C LYS A 787 -22.17 25.07 -25.54
N GLU A 788 -22.55 25.92 -24.59
CA GLU A 788 -21.86 27.17 -24.32
C GLU A 788 -20.42 26.92 -23.86
N CYS A 789 -20.16 25.90 -23.04
CA CYS A 789 -18.80 25.50 -22.66
C CYS A 789 -17.99 25.02 -23.87
N ILE A 790 -18.57 24.14 -24.70
CA ILE A 790 -17.90 23.62 -25.89
C ILE A 790 -17.52 24.74 -26.86
N GLU A 791 -18.44 25.68 -27.13
CA GLU A 791 -18.14 26.80 -28.03
C GLU A 791 -17.10 27.76 -27.44
N MET A 792 -17.13 28.02 -26.13
CA MET A 792 -16.08 28.78 -25.44
C MET A 792 -14.72 28.08 -25.58
N ALA A 793 -14.65 26.78 -25.32
CA ALA A 793 -13.40 26.03 -25.38
C ALA A 793 -12.86 25.95 -26.82
N LYS A 794 -13.73 25.70 -27.82
CA LYS A 794 -13.34 25.70 -29.23
C LYS A 794 -12.85 27.07 -29.69
N SER A 795 -13.53 28.15 -29.28
CA SER A 795 -13.13 29.52 -29.63
C SER A 795 -11.76 29.85 -29.03
N SER A 796 -11.56 29.58 -27.75
CA SER A 796 -10.29 29.79 -27.04
C SER A 796 -9.15 28.96 -27.63
N PHE A 797 -9.41 27.69 -27.96
CA PHE A 797 -8.43 26.83 -28.62
C PHE A 797 -8.07 27.32 -30.03
N THR A 798 -9.04 27.84 -30.78
CA THR A 798 -8.81 28.44 -32.11
C THR A 798 -7.94 29.69 -31.99
N GLN A 799 -8.21 30.57 -31.03
CA GLN A 799 -7.37 31.73 -30.74
C GLN A 799 -5.94 31.32 -30.38
N PHE A 800 -5.76 30.28 -29.59
CA PHE A 800 -4.42 29.75 -29.29
C PHE A 800 -3.71 29.20 -30.52
N MET A 801 -4.42 28.51 -31.43
CA MET A 801 -3.83 28.05 -32.70
C MET A 801 -3.43 29.20 -33.64
N GLU A 802 -4.12 30.33 -33.56
CA GLU A 802 -3.90 31.51 -34.41
C GLU A 802 -2.91 32.51 -33.79
N SER A 803 -2.69 32.46 -32.48
CA SER A 803 -1.74 33.32 -31.77
C SER A 803 -0.30 33.13 -32.28
N GLN A 804 0.34 34.24 -32.62
CA GLN A 804 1.79 34.32 -32.86
C GLN A 804 2.57 34.64 -31.58
N GLU A 805 1.88 34.97 -30.49
CA GLU A 805 2.42 35.37 -29.18
C GLU A 805 2.24 34.25 -28.13
N SER A 806 2.15 34.63 -26.86
CA SER A 806 1.89 33.73 -25.73
C SER A 806 0.50 33.08 -25.82
N ASN A 807 0.32 32.02 -25.03
CA ASN A 807 -0.93 31.27 -24.98
C ASN A 807 -2.01 32.08 -24.25
N PRO A 808 -3.11 32.48 -24.90
CA PRO A 808 -4.13 33.34 -24.29
C PRO A 808 -5.05 32.58 -23.32
N ILE A 809 -4.93 31.25 -23.25
CA ILE A 809 -5.79 30.42 -22.39
C ILE A 809 -5.23 30.43 -20.97
N ASP A 810 -6.09 30.79 -20.02
CA ASP A 810 -5.81 30.68 -18.57
C ASP A 810 -5.30 29.29 -18.23
N VAL A 811 -4.19 29.22 -17.50
CA VAL A 811 -3.49 27.98 -17.13
C VAL A 811 -4.42 26.95 -16.48
N ASN A 812 -5.41 27.39 -15.70
CA ASN A 812 -6.36 26.52 -15.01
C ASN A 812 -7.32 25.83 -15.98
N LEU A 813 -7.57 26.43 -17.16
CA LEU A 813 -8.52 25.93 -18.14
C LEU A 813 -7.87 25.19 -19.31
N ARG A 814 -6.54 25.26 -19.46
CA ARG A 814 -5.82 24.63 -20.59
C ARG A 814 -6.15 23.17 -20.75
N ASP A 815 -6.24 22.42 -19.66
CA ASP A 815 -6.60 21.00 -19.67
C ASP A 815 -7.96 20.75 -20.34
N THR A 816 -9.00 21.46 -19.89
CA THR A 816 -10.33 21.34 -20.48
C THR A 816 -10.38 21.88 -21.90
N VAL A 817 -9.76 23.04 -22.16
CA VAL A 817 -9.81 23.72 -23.46
C VAL A 817 -9.09 22.92 -24.54
N TYR A 818 -7.88 22.43 -24.26
CA TYR A 818 -7.12 21.62 -25.21
C TYR A 818 -7.83 20.30 -25.49
N CYS A 819 -8.24 19.59 -24.43
CA CYS A 819 -8.95 18.32 -24.56
C CYS A 819 -10.25 18.48 -25.36
N THR A 820 -11.04 19.52 -25.08
CA THR A 820 -12.29 19.81 -25.80
C THR A 820 -12.02 20.23 -27.25
N GLY A 821 -10.99 21.05 -27.49
CA GLY A 821 -10.56 21.45 -28.83
C GLY A 821 -10.19 20.26 -29.71
N VAL A 822 -9.43 19.30 -29.17
CA VAL A 822 -9.09 18.05 -29.89
C VAL A 822 -10.29 17.12 -30.02
N ARG A 823 -11.11 16.98 -28.97
CA ARG A 823 -12.29 16.09 -28.95
C ARG A 823 -13.36 16.49 -29.97
N HIS A 824 -13.53 17.78 -30.22
CA HIS A 824 -14.51 18.33 -31.16
C HIS A 824 -13.89 18.86 -32.47
N GLY A 825 -12.56 18.82 -32.58
CA GLY A 825 -11.82 19.13 -33.80
C GLY A 825 -11.53 17.89 -34.64
N GLY A 826 -10.48 17.98 -35.45
CA GLY A 826 -9.98 16.88 -36.26
C GLY A 826 -8.45 16.87 -36.34
N LYS A 827 -7.93 16.45 -37.49
CA LYS A 827 -6.48 16.31 -37.70
C LYS A 827 -5.72 17.63 -37.52
N LYS A 828 -6.31 18.78 -37.86
CA LYS A 828 -5.65 20.10 -37.76
C LYS A 828 -5.29 20.42 -36.31
N GLU A 829 -6.27 20.32 -35.42
CA GLU A 829 -6.16 20.59 -33.98
C GLU A 829 -5.19 19.59 -33.35
N TRP A 830 -5.33 18.31 -33.69
CA TRP A 830 -4.48 17.24 -33.17
C TRP A 830 -3.00 17.41 -33.56
N GLU A 831 -2.71 17.75 -34.82
CA GLU A 831 -1.33 18.00 -35.29
C GLU A 831 -0.72 19.25 -34.66
N PHE A 832 -1.52 20.26 -34.34
CA PHE A 832 -1.05 21.44 -33.62
C PHE A 832 -0.55 21.07 -32.22
N VAL A 833 -1.36 20.31 -31.47
CA VAL A 833 -0.95 19.82 -30.14
C VAL A 833 0.30 18.95 -30.21
N LEU A 834 0.39 18.04 -31.19
CA LEU A 834 1.58 17.21 -31.38
C LEU A 834 2.84 18.05 -31.63
N ARG A 835 2.74 19.13 -32.43
CA ARG A 835 3.87 20.06 -32.64
C ARG A 835 4.27 20.75 -31.34
N LYS A 836 3.31 21.19 -30.52
CA LYS A 836 3.57 21.81 -29.21
C LYS A 836 4.27 20.85 -28.26
N ILE A 837 3.88 19.57 -28.21
CA ILE A 837 4.62 18.53 -27.46
C ILE A 837 6.07 18.44 -27.94
N LYS A 838 6.32 18.46 -29.25
CA LYS A 838 7.69 18.33 -29.77
C LYS A 838 8.58 19.56 -29.50
N SER A 839 8.00 20.73 -29.27
CA SER A 839 8.73 21.98 -29.00
C SER A 839 8.85 22.34 -27.51
N SER A 840 7.88 21.97 -26.67
CA SER A 840 7.86 22.35 -25.25
C SER A 840 8.89 21.56 -24.42
N SER A 841 9.62 22.27 -23.55
CA SER A 841 10.46 21.72 -22.47
C SER A 841 9.68 21.48 -21.19
N SER A 842 8.58 22.19 -20.98
CA SER A 842 7.96 22.29 -19.67
C SER A 842 7.19 21.02 -19.34
N PRO A 843 7.55 20.32 -18.26
CA PRO A 843 6.84 19.12 -17.86
C PRO A 843 5.35 19.35 -17.52
N PRO A 844 4.96 20.44 -16.81
CA PRO A 844 3.55 20.79 -16.61
C PRO A 844 2.76 20.96 -17.92
N GLU A 845 3.25 21.76 -18.88
CA GLU A 845 2.55 21.97 -20.15
C GLU A 845 2.47 20.67 -20.98
N ARG A 846 3.56 19.90 -21.04
CA ARG A 846 3.58 18.61 -21.74
C ARG A 846 2.55 17.63 -21.20
N LYS A 847 2.40 17.53 -19.87
CA LYS A 847 1.38 16.69 -19.20
C LYS A 847 -0.02 16.98 -19.76
N VAL A 848 -0.39 18.26 -19.84
CA VAL A 848 -1.69 18.70 -20.35
C VAL A 848 -1.84 18.42 -21.87
N LEU A 849 -0.79 18.63 -22.66
CA LEU A 849 -0.80 18.36 -24.10
C LEU A 849 -0.95 16.86 -24.42
N PHE A 850 -0.30 15.97 -23.66
CA PHE A 850 -0.47 14.51 -23.82
C PHE A 850 -1.92 14.09 -23.58
N ARG A 851 -2.54 14.59 -22.50
CA ARG A 851 -3.96 14.36 -22.23
C ARG A 851 -4.84 14.88 -23.37
N ALA A 852 -4.56 16.06 -23.90
CA ALA A 852 -5.33 16.62 -25.00
C ALA A 852 -5.32 15.73 -26.26
N LEU A 853 -4.17 15.16 -26.64
CA LEU A 853 -4.09 14.24 -27.79
C LEU A 853 -4.93 12.98 -27.60
N SER A 854 -5.04 12.48 -26.36
CA SER A 854 -5.85 11.29 -26.05
C SER A 854 -7.36 11.57 -26.09
N CYS A 855 -7.79 12.84 -26.06
CA CYS A 855 -9.20 13.22 -26.11
C CYS A 855 -9.86 13.10 -27.50
N SER A 856 -9.08 12.79 -28.54
CA SER A 856 -9.59 12.58 -29.91
C SER A 856 -10.68 11.51 -29.96
N LYS A 857 -11.67 11.70 -30.83
CA LYS A 857 -12.69 10.68 -31.16
C LYS A 857 -12.35 9.86 -32.40
N ASP A 858 -11.32 10.26 -33.17
CA ASP A 858 -10.89 9.55 -34.38
C ASP A 858 -9.99 8.36 -34.01
N PRO A 859 -10.41 7.11 -34.26
CA PRO A 859 -9.62 5.92 -33.97
C PRO A 859 -8.24 5.93 -34.64
N LYS A 860 -8.11 6.54 -35.84
CA LYS A 860 -6.83 6.61 -36.57
C LYS A 860 -5.84 7.53 -35.87
N LEU A 861 -6.32 8.65 -35.30
CA LEU A 861 -5.48 9.57 -34.53
C LEU A 861 -5.07 8.95 -33.20
N LEU A 862 -5.97 8.22 -32.52
CA LEU A 862 -5.65 7.50 -31.29
C LEU A 862 -4.64 6.37 -31.52
N GLN A 863 -4.76 5.62 -32.62
CA GLN A 863 -3.77 4.61 -32.98
C GLN A 863 -2.41 5.24 -33.29
N ARG A 864 -2.39 6.42 -33.92
CA ARG A 864 -1.15 7.18 -34.15
C ARG A 864 -0.56 7.71 -32.85
N TYR A 865 -1.38 8.20 -31.92
CA TYR A 865 -0.96 8.62 -30.59
C TYR A 865 -0.26 7.47 -29.86
N MET A 866 -0.88 6.30 -29.82
CA MET A 866 -0.32 5.09 -29.21
C MET A 866 1.00 4.66 -29.87
N LYS A 867 1.07 4.64 -31.20
CA LYS A 867 2.32 4.31 -31.91
C LYS A 867 3.42 5.32 -31.63
N PHE A 868 3.07 6.60 -31.51
CA PHE A 868 4.00 7.68 -31.14
C PHE A 868 4.50 7.50 -29.71
N THR A 869 3.66 7.15 -28.75
CA THR A 869 4.08 7.00 -27.35
C THR A 869 4.90 5.75 -27.13
N ILE A 870 4.61 4.65 -27.83
CA ILE A 870 5.31 3.35 -27.68
C ILE A 870 6.64 3.30 -28.43
N ASN A 871 6.70 3.84 -29.66
CA ASN A 871 7.85 3.61 -30.56
C ASN A 871 8.77 4.83 -30.70
N SER A 872 8.45 5.94 -30.04
CA SER A 872 9.26 7.15 -30.19
C SER A 872 10.40 7.17 -29.20
N GLU A 873 11.62 7.21 -29.73
CA GLU A 873 12.79 7.60 -28.95
C GLU A 873 12.64 9.02 -28.38
N GLU A 874 11.67 9.84 -28.84
CA GLU A 874 11.44 11.20 -28.33
C GLU A 874 10.63 11.26 -27.02
N ILE A 875 10.10 10.13 -26.53
CA ILE A 875 9.21 10.07 -25.37
C ILE A 875 9.94 9.46 -24.18
N ARG A 876 9.86 10.13 -23.02
CA ARG A 876 10.40 9.62 -21.76
C ARG A 876 9.53 8.50 -21.22
N GLN A 877 10.12 7.58 -20.46
CA GLN A 877 9.40 6.46 -19.86
C GLN A 877 8.23 6.91 -18.97
N GLY A 878 8.43 7.93 -18.14
CA GLY A 878 7.36 8.48 -17.30
C GLY A 878 6.20 9.11 -18.09
N GLU A 879 6.49 9.65 -19.28
CA GLU A 879 5.47 10.20 -20.17
C GLU A 879 4.71 9.11 -20.90
N PHE A 880 5.39 8.01 -21.26
CA PHE A 880 4.76 6.84 -21.88
C PHE A 880 3.67 6.23 -20.98
N THR A 881 3.98 5.97 -19.71
CA THR A 881 3.00 5.38 -18.77
C THR A 881 1.78 6.29 -18.60
N LYS A 882 1.99 7.59 -18.37
CA LYS A 882 0.88 8.58 -18.27
C LYS A 882 0.08 8.67 -19.58
N ALA A 883 0.75 8.63 -20.73
CA ALA A 883 0.10 8.67 -22.02
C ALA A 883 -0.83 7.47 -22.26
N LEU A 884 -0.42 6.28 -21.81
CA LEU A 884 -1.25 5.07 -21.88
C LEU A 884 -2.47 5.16 -20.95
N LEU A 885 -2.30 5.69 -19.72
CA LEU A 885 -3.40 5.96 -18.80
C LEU A 885 -4.41 6.95 -19.41
N TYR A 886 -3.94 8.01 -20.07
CA TYR A 886 -4.83 8.94 -20.76
C TYR A 886 -5.57 8.29 -21.94
N LEU A 887 -4.95 7.31 -22.59
CA LEU A 887 -5.57 6.55 -23.67
C LEU A 887 -6.61 5.55 -23.13
N SER A 888 -6.36 4.90 -22.00
CA SER A 888 -7.27 3.94 -21.37
C SER A 888 -8.56 4.58 -20.85
N LYS A 889 -8.50 5.85 -20.47
CA LYS A 889 -9.68 6.65 -20.10
C LYS A 889 -10.53 7.07 -21.31
N ASN A 890 -10.00 7.00 -22.53
CA ASN A 890 -10.78 7.27 -23.74
C ASN A 890 -11.59 6.03 -24.15
N LYS A 891 -12.90 6.19 -24.39
CA LYS A 891 -13.82 5.10 -24.78
C LYS A 891 -13.34 4.26 -25.97
N VAL A 892 -12.80 4.91 -27.00
CA VAL A 892 -12.24 4.25 -28.20
C VAL A 892 -10.80 3.83 -27.94
N GLY A 893 -10.04 4.67 -27.24
CA GLY A 893 -8.62 4.45 -26.95
C GLY A 893 -8.35 3.21 -26.10
N ARG A 894 -9.26 2.90 -25.15
CA ARG A 894 -9.16 1.74 -24.26
C ARG A 894 -9.05 0.42 -25.00
N SER A 895 -10.00 0.16 -25.91
CA SER A 895 -10.00 -1.08 -26.69
C SER A 895 -8.77 -1.16 -27.60
N LEU A 896 -8.37 -0.05 -28.21
CA LEU A 896 -7.16 0.02 -29.05
C LEU A 896 -5.88 -0.27 -28.25
N ALA A 897 -5.77 0.27 -27.04
CA ALA A 897 -4.62 0.06 -26.16
C ALA A 897 -4.52 -1.40 -25.71
N LEU A 898 -5.67 -1.99 -25.32
CA LEU A 898 -5.74 -3.37 -24.88
C LEU A 898 -5.43 -4.35 -26.01
N GLU A 899 -6.05 -4.17 -27.17
CA GLU A 899 -5.84 -4.99 -28.37
C GLU A 899 -4.36 -4.94 -28.78
N TYR A 900 -3.77 -3.75 -28.87
CA TYR A 900 -2.38 -3.60 -29.26
C TYR A 900 -1.41 -4.27 -28.29
N LEU A 901 -1.56 -4.07 -26.97
CA LEU A 901 -0.66 -4.67 -25.98
C LEU A 901 -0.82 -6.19 -25.89
N THR A 902 -2.02 -6.71 -26.18
CA THR A 902 -2.29 -8.17 -26.17
C THR A 902 -1.74 -8.83 -27.44
N GLU A 903 -1.89 -8.19 -28.61
CA GLU A 903 -1.44 -8.74 -29.89
C GLU A 903 0.07 -8.58 -30.13
N ASN A 904 0.73 -7.66 -29.43
CA ASN A 904 2.15 -7.35 -29.60
C ASN A 904 2.94 -7.70 -28.33
N SER A 905 2.99 -9.00 -27.99
CA SER A 905 3.73 -9.48 -26.82
C SER A 905 5.22 -9.10 -26.87
N ASP A 906 5.79 -8.93 -28.05
CA ASP A 906 7.15 -8.43 -28.27
C ASP A 906 7.34 -6.97 -27.78
N VAL A 907 6.29 -6.15 -27.85
CA VAL A 907 6.30 -4.79 -27.30
C VAL A 907 6.30 -4.87 -25.78
N VAL A 908 5.45 -5.72 -25.18
CA VAL A 908 5.42 -5.92 -23.73
C VAL A 908 6.76 -6.43 -23.21
N ASP A 909 7.38 -7.39 -23.90
CA ASP A 909 8.70 -7.91 -23.58
C ASP A 909 9.80 -6.85 -23.72
N ARG A 910 9.71 -5.97 -24.73
CA ARG A 910 10.64 -4.85 -24.89
C ARG A 910 10.48 -3.83 -23.76
N LEU A 911 9.25 -3.43 -23.45
CA LEU A 911 8.95 -2.51 -22.35
C LEU A 911 9.45 -3.08 -21.02
N ALA A 912 9.25 -4.38 -20.78
CA ALA A 912 9.77 -5.06 -19.59
C ALA A 912 11.31 -5.02 -19.53
N LYS A 913 12.00 -5.26 -20.65
CA LYS A 913 13.47 -5.16 -20.76
C LYS A 913 13.98 -3.73 -20.59
N ASP A 914 13.18 -2.75 -20.98
CA ASP A 914 13.46 -1.33 -20.81
C ASP A 914 12.99 -0.81 -19.42
N GLY A 915 12.61 -1.70 -18.50
CA GLY A 915 12.34 -1.38 -17.10
C GLY A 915 10.87 -1.08 -16.75
N ILE A 916 9.95 -1.12 -17.72
CA ILE A 916 8.52 -0.93 -17.49
C ILE A 916 7.90 -2.29 -17.15
N LYS A 917 7.74 -2.57 -15.86
CA LYS A 917 7.17 -3.86 -15.43
C LYS A 917 5.68 -3.97 -15.82
N PRO A 918 5.26 -5.05 -16.53
CA PRO A 918 3.87 -5.21 -16.98
C PRO A 918 2.83 -5.23 -15.84
N ASP A 919 3.20 -5.71 -14.66
CA ASP A 919 2.36 -5.71 -13.45
C ASP A 919 2.10 -4.31 -12.87
N LYS A 920 2.83 -3.27 -13.31
CA LYS A 920 2.50 -1.86 -13.04
C LYS A 920 1.63 -1.25 -14.15
N LEU A 921 1.79 -1.73 -15.39
CA LEU A 921 1.12 -1.16 -16.57
C LEU A 921 -0.34 -1.61 -16.71
N PHE A 922 -0.58 -2.91 -16.56
CA PHE A 922 -1.88 -3.51 -16.83
C PHE A 922 -2.97 -3.23 -15.78
N PRO A 923 -2.69 -3.13 -14.46
CA PRO A 923 -3.72 -2.75 -13.48
C PRO A 923 -4.45 -1.45 -13.83
N GLU A 924 -3.74 -0.41 -14.26
CA GLU A 924 -4.33 0.86 -14.68
C GLU A 924 -5.28 0.72 -15.89
N LEU A 925 -4.99 -0.21 -16.81
CA LEU A 925 -5.87 -0.51 -17.93
C LEU A 925 -7.11 -1.30 -17.47
N ILE A 926 -6.91 -2.30 -16.61
CA ILE A 926 -7.96 -3.18 -16.11
C ILE A 926 -9.00 -2.40 -15.29
N GLU A 927 -8.58 -1.43 -14.47
CA GLU A 927 -9.51 -0.59 -13.69
C GLU A 927 -10.50 0.20 -14.54
N THR A 928 -10.19 0.40 -15.82
CA THR A 928 -11.08 1.08 -16.77
C THR A 928 -12.08 0.14 -17.45
N PHE A 929 -12.04 -1.16 -17.17
CA PHE A 929 -13.00 -2.13 -17.71
C PHE A 929 -14.42 -1.85 -17.19
N THR A 930 -15.39 -2.14 -18.06
CA THR A 930 -16.80 -1.80 -17.83
C THR A 930 -17.74 -2.98 -18.10
N SER A 931 -17.21 -4.17 -18.36
CA SER A 931 -18.01 -5.39 -18.49
C SER A 931 -17.22 -6.66 -18.13
N ASP A 932 -17.94 -7.69 -17.69
CA ASP A 932 -17.35 -9.00 -17.41
C ASP A 932 -16.69 -9.64 -18.63
N HIS A 933 -17.20 -9.35 -19.84
CA HIS A 933 -16.58 -9.84 -21.06
C HIS A 933 -15.15 -9.30 -21.27
N GLU A 934 -14.89 -8.05 -20.90
CA GLU A 934 -13.53 -7.48 -20.94
C GLU A 934 -12.63 -8.13 -19.89
N VAL A 935 -13.14 -8.30 -18.67
CA VAL A 935 -12.42 -8.95 -17.57
C VAL A 935 -12.07 -10.40 -17.92
N GLU A 936 -13.04 -11.19 -18.37
CA GLU A 936 -12.82 -12.58 -18.79
C GLU A 936 -11.94 -12.69 -20.04
N GLY A 937 -12.17 -11.84 -21.04
CA GLY A 937 -11.40 -11.82 -22.28
C GLY A 937 -9.93 -11.53 -22.00
N PHE A 938 -9.66 -10.54 -21.15
CA PHE A 938 -8.32 -10.24 -20.68
C PHE A 938 -7.73 -11.40 -19.88
N ALA A 939 -8.45 -11.96 -18.90
CA ALA A 939 -7.95 -13.08 -18.09
C ALA A 939 -7.58 -14.32 -18.94
N LYS A 940 -8.28 -14.57 -20.05
CA LYS A 940 -7.98 -15.69 -20.96
C LYS A 940 -6.77 -15.45 -21.85
N THR A 941 -6.45 -14.18 -22.16
CA THR A 941 -5.43 -13.80 -23.15
C THR A 941 -4.26 -13.01 -22.54
N SER A 942 -4.23 -12.90 -21.21
CA SER A 942 -3.37 -11.97 -20.50
C SER A 942 -1.88 -12.27 -20.71
N PRO A 943 -1.06 -11.28 -21.10
CA PRO A 943 0.39 -11.42 -21.15
C PRO A 943 1.06 -11.26 -19.77
N VAL A 944 0.29 -11.09 -18.69
CA VAL A 944 0.80 -10.81 -17.34
C VAL A 944 0.39 -11.85 -16.31
N ASN A 945 1.13 -11.89 -15.20
CA ASN A 945 0.84 -12.80 -14.10
C ASN A 945 -0.44 -12.38 -13.36
N LEU A 946 -1.54 -13.10 -13.61
CA LEU A 946 -2.84 -12.92 -12.93
C LEU A 946 -2.78 -13.18 -11.42
N GLN A 947 -1.72 -13.81 -10.92
CA GLN A 947 -1.53 -14.02 -9.48
C GLN A 947 -0.96 -12.79 -8.76
N SER A 948 -0.48 -11.77 -9.50
CA SER A 948 -0.05 -10.50 -8.92
C SER A 948 -1.19 -9.85 -8.15
N TRP A 949 -0.90 -9.41 -6.92
CA TRP A 949 -1.90 -8.77 -6.05
C TRP A 949 -2.52 -7.54 -6.73
N ARG A 950 -1.73 -6.73 -7.43
CA ARG A 950 -2.20 -5.52 -8.14
C ARG A 950 -3.21 -5.87 -9.24
N VAL A 951 -2.93 -6.93 -9.98
CA VAL A 951 -3.81 -7.42 -11.05
C VAL A 951 -5.10 -7.99 -10.45
N LYS A 952 -5.02 -8.75 -9.34
CA LYS A 952 -6.22 -9.25 -8.65
C LYS A 952 -7.12 -8.12 -8.14
N VAL A 953 -6.54 -7.12 -7.50
CA VAL A 953 -7.27 -5.95 -6.99
C VAL A 953 -7.93 -5.18 -8.15
N ALA A 954 -7.21 -4.95 -9.24
CA ALA A 954 -7.76 -4.27 -10.42
C ALA A 954 -8.93 -5.05 -11.05
N LEU A 955 -8.81 -6.38 -11.18
CA LEU A 955 -9.88 -7.24 -11.70
C LEU A 955 -11.11 -7.25 -10.77
N ALA A 956 -10.90 -7.32 -9.45
CA ALA A 956 -11.98 -7.26 -8.46
C ALA A 956 -12.70 -5.90 -8.50
N SER A 957 -11.93 -4.80 -8.54
CA SER A 957 -12.46 -3.44 -8.67
C SER A 957 -13.31 -3.27 -9.93
N ALA A 958 -12.83 -3.78 -11.08
CA ALA A 958 -13.57 -3.75 -12.34
C ALA A 958 -14.88 -4.55 -12.28
N ARG A 959 -14.87 -5.75 -11.70
CA ARG A 959 -16.09 -6.58 -11.50
C ARG A 959 -17.09 -5.89 -10.58
N ASN A 960 -16.65 -5.39 -9.43
CA ASN A 960 -17.51 -4.71 -8.47
C ASN A 960 -18.23 -3.51 -9.09
N LYS A 961 -17.53 -2.72 -9.92
CA LYS A 961 -18.13 -1.60 -10.66
C LYS A 961 -19.25 -2.08 -11.59
N PHE A 962 -19.07 -3.19 -12.28
CA PHE A 962 -20.06 -3.76 -13.19
C PHE A 962 -21.26 -4.35 -12.43
N THR A 963 -21.01 -5.22 -11.44
CA THR A 963 -22.06 -5.84 -10.62
C THR A 963 -22.93 -4.78 -9.95
N TRP A 964 -22.31 -3.75 -9.36
CA TRP A 964 -23.03 -2.63 -8.77
C TRP A 964 -23.89 -1.88 -9.79
N GLY A 965 -23.35 -1.64 -11.00
CA GLY A 965 -24.08 -0.98 -12.08
C GLY A 965 -25.32 -1.74 -12.56
N GLU A 966 -25.23 -3.07 -12.66
CA GLU A 966 -26.36 -3.94 -13.05
C GLU A 966 -27.42 -3.99 -11.95
N GLN A 967 -27.02 -4.21 -10.70
CA GLN A 967 -27.95 -4.27 -9.55
C GLN A 967 -28.76 -2.98 -9.40
N ASN A 968 -28.13 -1.83 -9.66
CA ASN A 968 -28.74 -0.52 -9.43
C ASN A 968 -29.32 0.11 -10.70
N TYR A 969 -29.29 -0.58 -11.84
CA TYR A 969 -29.66 -0.02 -13.13
C TYR A 969 -31.09 0.54 -13.16
N ASP A 970 -32.05 -0.20 -12.62
CA ASP A 970 -33.47 0.21 -12.64
C ASP A 970 -33.76 1.38 -11.69
N VAL A 971 -33.07 1.45 -10.54
CA VAL A 971 -33.12 2.61 -9.63
C VAL A 971 -32.56 3.84 -10.34
N LEU A 972 -31.36 3.73 -10.94
CA LEU A 972 -30.71 4.81 -11.69
C LEU A 972 -31.57 5.28 -12.87
N LYS A 973 -32.19 4.34 -13.59
CA LYS A 973 -33.12 4.63 -14.68
C LYS A 973 -34.33 5.39 -14.18
N THR A 974 -34.98 4.91 -13.12
CA THR A 974 -36.18 5.54 -12.56
C THR A 974 -35.87 6.96 -12.08
N TRP A 975 -34.78 7.12 -11.31
CA TRP A 975 -34.32 8.42 -10.85
C TRP A 975 -34.00 9.36 -12.01
N LEU A 976 -33.18 8.94 -12.99
CA LEU A 976 -32.84 9.78 -14.15
C LEU A 976 -34.09 10.17 -14.96
N MET A 977 -35.03 9.26 -15.16
CA MET A 977 -36.26 9.54 -15.91
C MET A 977 -37.24 10.43 -15.13
N SER A 978 -37.13 10.48 -13.78
CA SER A 978 -37.90 11.40 -12.94
C SER A 978 -37.42 12.85 -13.06
N LYS A 979 -36.18 13.06 -13.51
CA LYS A 979 -35.63 14.40 -13.67
C LYS A 979 -36.22 15.04 -14.93
N ASP A 980 -36.62 16.29 -14.79
CA ASP A 980 -37.05 17.14 -15.90
C ASP A 980 -35.81 17.53 -16.73
N ILE A 981 -35.34 16.62 -17.58
CA ILE A 981 -34.03 16.68 -18.27
C ILE A 981 -34.10 17.41 -19.62
#